data_AF-A7ATU8-F1
#
_entry.id   AF-A7ATU8-F1
#
_cell.length_a   1.000
_cell.length_b   1.000
_cell.length_c   1.000
_cell.angle_alpha   90.00
_cell.angle_beta   90.00
_cell.angle_gamma   90.00
#
_symmetry.space_group_name_H-M   'P 1'
#
loop_
_entity.id
_entity.type
_entity.pdbx_description
1 polymer ?
#
loop_
_entity_poly.entity_id
_entity_poly.type
_entity_poly.pdbx_seq_one_letter_code
_entity_poly.pdbx_strand_id
1 'polypeptide(L)'
;MRVRNFNIYLREQGLLRHANPNVLRGMRVGIDAVYFFRSLKGICDPVSEVGGSLPPTFVAIVEENVAQLERLGIQPLFVFEGMQSKSHLLLSAQLMTLSVAEGWLSYSRGDFPGAIGKFLQNSLIFSEDLIQVLIHLLHNMGKSAIRCPYLAAAQLSYFCAEGTVDAILGPPSLMLFGVPRCIISIDFPKSSFEWVELKEVFQRLEISHPQLVDVCLLAGTEHCLSFPSQNAFSFGHCVDMIKQGPIAKHLSQLPQREALNDYIDGYCLTKALVTYPLVLDKKGELRPLQKGAKIPMDYYKIVGTKIPQGIYHLLGQCLISPKIPLALATGEWIDDFSLTDTIELRELLQDTREYKCRALGLAVFKLDPAYQSRQIRFQGHVTFVKGHPPIKQNAVAVIPNTCSTRMLSQHGLTDLSGEISRQNKGTVDPEFILSWHLKMSTKMLKEVTPPMASEAISNMFGTESDAQKASRQDIYRANLWCIMLDNLGYFARMGGATAFGKVLANSGLGLTGILFIEMLKFGLFTGDEFEIPADAPISKEVISKYRGTMPQDVFDMISLISRVACLVPATVEPVHWRGEIDYNVANYMAHVKVIKRSFNYLVEGTIILMGGLIDGVDPPYMLESNCFLGIVLRWLLVHEYSGHEGQLDGDLVDLTRAKFPNMVDVKSDLEAFVQFWMKISVMLHSLEKYVHIEAIATFDRGTEMLRSVVEHFGISLPDLSQ
;
A
#
# COMPACT_ATOMS: atom_id res chain seq x y z
N MET A 1 10.05 4.92 -13.83
CA MET A 1 11.10 4.24 -14.63
C MET A 1 12.52 4.61 -14.26
N ARG A 2 13.27 3.76 -13.54
CA ARG A 2 14.74 3.91 -13.34
C ARG A 2 15.55 3.10 -14.35
N VAL A 3 16.79 3.54 -14.59
CA VAL A 3 17.76 2.88 -15.50
C VAL A 3 19.04 2.57 -14.73
N ARG A 4 19.51 1.33 -14.83
CA ARG A 4 20.68 0.84 -14.09
C ARG A 4 21.94 1.66 -14.41
N ASN A 5 22.61 2.18 -13.38
CA ASN A 5 23.84 3.00 -13.41
C ASN A 5 23.82 4.24 -14.34
N PHE A 6 22.68 4.66 -14.88
CA PHE A 6 22.66 5.80 -15.80
C PHE A 6 23.07 7.11 -15.11
N ASN A 7 22.57 7.37 -13.90
CA ASN A 7 22.97 8.56 -13.13
C ASN A 7 24.46 8.56 -12.77
N ILE A 8 25.00 7.39 -12.39
CA ILE A 8 26.43 7.22 -12.08
C ILE A 8 27.26 7.55 -13.32
N TYR A 9 26.88 7.00 -14.47
CA TYR A 9 27.55 7.25 -15.75
C TYR A 9 27.52 8.73 -16.16
N LEU A 10 26.38 9.41 -16.01
CA LEU A 10 26.28 10.86 -16.27
C LEU A 10 27.24 11.68 -15.41
N ARG A 11 27.39 11.31 -14.13
CA ARG A 11 28.34 11.95 -13.21
C ARG A 11 29.79 11.71 -13.64
N GLU A 12 30.14 10.46 -13.96
CA GLU A 12 31.48 10.07 -14.45
C GLU A 12 31.87 10.78 -15.75
N GLN A 13 30.90 11.04 -16.64
CA GLN A 13 31.13 11.78 -17.89
C GLN A 13 31.15 13.31 -17.69
N GLY A 14 30.92 13.82 -16.48
CA GLY A 14 30.89 15.25 -16.19
C GLY A 14 29.67 15.98 -16.77
N LEU A 15 28.57 15.27 -17.00
CA LEU A 15 27.33 15.80 -17.61
C LEU A 15 26.33 16.35 -16.58
N LEU A 16 26.57 16.12 -15.29
CA LEU A 16 25.76 16.72 -14.23
C LEU A 16 26.26 18.13 -13.92
N ARG A 17 25.37 19.10 -14.03
CA ARG A 17 25.62 20.51 -13.71
C ARG A 17 25.07 20.82 -12.33
N HIS A 18 25.67 21.81 -11.67
CA HIS A 18 25.19 22.31 -10.37
C HIS A 18 24.64 23.72 -10.52
N ALA A 19 23.56 24.02 -9.82
CA ALA A 19 22.98 25.37 -9.76
C ALA A 19 22.41 25.66 -8.35
N ASN A 20 22.18 26.94 -8.07
CA ASN A 20 21.59 27.38 -6.81
C ASN A 20 20.05 27.22 -6.84
N PRO A 21 19.41 26.58 -5.85
CA PRO A 21 17.96 26.38 -5.81
C PRO A 21 17.14 27.67 -5.81
N ASN A 22 17.72 28.83 -5.48
CA ASN A 22 17.06 30.13 -5.61
C ASN A 22 16.59 30.44 -7.04
N VAL A 23 17.21 29.82 -8.05
CA VAL A 23 16.74 29.93 -9.45
C VAL A 23 15.35 29.32 -9.64
N LEU A 24 14.95 28.38 -8.77
CA LEU A 24 13.65 27.71 -8.79
C LEU A 24 12.58 28.48 -7.98
N ARG A 25 12.93 29.61 -7.36
CA ARG A 25 12.00 30.36 -6.54
C ARG A 25 10.85 30.91 -7.38
N GLY A 26 9.62 30.64 -6.95
CA GLY A 26 8.40 31.00 -7.66
C GLY A 26 8.05 30.07 -8.83
N MET A 27 8.89 29.09 -9.14
CA MET A 27 8.60 28.10 -10.17
C MET A 27 7.69 27.01 -9.64
N ARG A 28 6.79 26.54 -10.51
CA ARG A 28 6.04 25.30 -10.31
C ARG A 28 6.86 24.13 -10.82
N VAL A 29 7.34 23.30 -9.89
CA VAL A 29 8.20 22.16 -10.21
C VAL A 29 7.37 20.88 -10.20
N GLY A 30 7.33 20.20 -11.34
CA GLY A 30 6.77 18.85 -11.44
C GLY A 30 7.74 17.83 -10.85
N ILE A 31 7.32 17.06 -9.87
CA ILE A 31 8.18 16.14 -9.12
C ILE A 31 7.70 14.71 -9.37
N ASP A 32 8.59 13.84 -9.85
CA ASP A 32 8.37 12.39 -9.77
C ASP A 32 8.40 12.00 -8.28
N ALA A 33 7.22 11.76 -7.70
CA ALA A 33 7.03 11.69 -6.26
C ALA A 33 7.80 10.52 -5.66
N VAL A 34 7.65 9.32 -6.22
CA VAL A 34 8.31 8.11 -5.74
C VAL A 34 9.83 8.25 -5.85
N TYR A 35 10.34 8.80 -6.95
CA TYR A 35 11.78 9.06 -7.10
C TYR A 35 12.30 10.03 -6.05
N PHE A 36 11.61 11.16 -5.84
CA PHE A 36 12.01 12.18 -4.88
C PHE A 36 12.05 11.63 -3.46
N PHE A 37 10.95 11.09 -2.95
CA PHE A 37 10.88 10.63 -1.57
C PHE A 37 11.83 9.47 -1.30
N ARG A 38 11.97 8.53 -2.24
CA ARG A 38 12.94 7.41 -2.12
C ARG A 38 14.40 7.88 -2.10
N SER A 39 14.71 9.06 -2.62
CA SER A 39 16.07 9.61 -2.61
C SER A 39 16.45 10.30 -1.29
N LEU A 40 15.47 10.54 -0.40
CA LEU A 40 15.69 11.24 0.86
C LEU A 40 16.44 10.35 1.86
N LYS A 41 17.45 10.93 2.52
CA LYS A 41 18.21 10.21 3.54
C LYS A 41 17.34 9.93 4.75
N GLY A 42 17.33 8.67 5.19
CA GLY A 42 16.63 8.23 6.40
C GLY A 42 15.16 7.86 6.19
N ILE A 43 14.57 8.10 5.01
CA ILE A 43 13.16 7.78 4.72
C ILE A 43 12.87 6.28 4.84
N CYS A 44 13.87 5.47 4.48
CA CYS A 44 13.84 4.03 4.55
C CYS A 44 14.51 3.56 5.84
N ASP A 45 13.95 2.51 6.42
CA ASP A 45 14.46 1.80 7.57
C ASP A 45 14.37 0.30 7.30
N PRO A 46 15.47 -0.35 6.87
CA PRO A 46 15.46 -1.75 6.46
C PRO A 46 14.93 -2.70 7.53
N VAL A 47 15.16 -2.37 8.81
CA VAL A 47 14.75 -3.21 9.94
C VAL A 47 13.24 -3.09 10.14
N SER A 48 12.72 -1.86 10.21
CA SER A 48 11.28 -1.61 10.34
C SER A 48 10.49 -2.18 9.16
N GLU A 49 10.97 -1.98 7.93
CA GLU A 49 10.29 -2.42 6.70
C GLU A 49 10.18 -3.94 6.62
N VAL A 50 11.28 -4.67 6.89
CA VAL A 50 11.28 -6.14 6.91
C VAL A 50 10.51 -6.68 8.11
N GLY A 51 10.48 -5.95 9.23
CA GLY A 51 9.61 -6.22 10.38
C GLY A 51 8.11 -6.00 10.11
N GLY A 52 7.74 -5.51 8.93
CA GLY A 52 6.35 -5.28 8.54
C GLY A 52 5.75 -3.97 9.07
N SER A 53 6.58 -3.06 9.59
CA SER A 53 6.20 -1.81 10.26
C SER A 53 6.46 -0.59 9.39
N LEU A 54 5.65 0.47 9.55
CA LEU A 54 5.96 1.79 8.99
C LEU A 54 7.23 2.36 9.67
N PRO A 55 8.26 2.81 8.91
CA PRO A 55 9.45 3.42 9.49
C PRO A 55 9.12 4.61 10.41
N PRO A 56 9.68 4.70 11.63
CA PRO A 56 9.42 5.82 12.54
C PRO A 56 9.77 7.20 11.96
N THR A 57 10.78 7.23 11.08
CA THR A 57 11.27 8.45 10.42
C THR A 57 10.36 8.94 9.29
N PHE A 58 9.44 8.10 8.79
CA PHE A 58 8.76 8.34 7.51
C PHE A 58 8.01 9.68 7.48
N VAL A 59 7.13 9.91 8.44
CA VAL A 59 6.30 11.13 8.52
C VAL A 59 7.17 12.37 8.65
N ALA A 60 8.09 12.38 9.63
CA ALA A 60 8.95 13.52 9.90
C ALA A 60 9.82 13.92 8.70
N ILE A 61 10.34 12.94 7.96
CA ILE A 61 11.16 13.20 6.77
C ILE A 61 10.31 13.74 5.62
N VAL A 62 9.10 13.21 5.39
CA VAL A 62 8.18 13.77 4.38
C VAL A 62 7.87 15.22 4.71
N GLU A 63 7.46 15.51 5.94
CA GLU A 63 7.06 16.85 6.37
C GLU A 63 8.22 17.85 6.25
N GLU A 64 9.41 17.51 6.76
CA GLU A 64 10.58 18.41 6.72
C GLU A 64 11.02 18.69 5.28
N ASN A 65 11.07 17.69 4.40
CA ASN A 65 11.54 17.90 3.03
C ASN A 65 10.52 18.65 2.17
N VAL A 66 9.22 18.46 2.42
CA VAL A 66 8.17 19.31 1.82
C VAL A 66 8.32 20.74 2.32
N ALA A 67 8.51 20.97 3.62
CA ALA A 67 8.72 22.29 4.18
C ALA A 67 9.98 22.97 3.60
N GLN A 68 11.04 22.21 3.33
CA GLN A 68 12.26 22.73 2.69
C GLN A 68 12.00 23.22 1.25
N LEU A 69 11.19 22.52 0.46
CA LEU A 69 10.76 23.00 -0.87
C LEU A 69 10.00 24.33 -0.75
N GLU A 70 9.12 24.46 0.24
CA GLU A 70 8.35 25.69 0.47
C GLU A 70 9.22 26.86 0.95
N ARG A 71 10.21 26.62 1.81
CA ARG A 71 11.20 27.64 2.24
C ARG A 71 12.00 28.20 1.06
N LEU A 72 12.25 27.38 0.03
CA LEU A 72 12.87 27.81 -1.22
C LEU A 72 11.91 28.55 -2.16
N GLY A 73 10.62 28.64 -1.81
CA GLY A 73 9.58 29.23 -2.64
C GLY A 73 9.24 28.40 -3.87
N ILE A 74 9.52 27.09 -3.85
CA ILE A 74 9.14 26.15 -4.92
C ILE A 74 7.68 25.76 -4.72
N GLN A 75 6.90 25.71 -5.81
CA GLN A 75 5.53 25.19 -5.80
C GLN A 75 5.54 23.74 -6.31
N PRO A 76 5.58 22.71 -5.44
CA PRO A 76 5.68 21.34 -5.88
C PRO A 76 4.34 20.82 -6.43
N LEU A 77 4.40 20.13 -7.57
CA LEU A 77 3.35 19.23 -8.07
C LEU A 77 3.88 17.81 -8.03
N PHE A 78 3.44 17.01 -7.07
CA PHE A 78 3.85 15.62 -6.92
C PHE A 78 3.07 14.74 -7.91
N VAL A 79 3.80 14.05 -8.80
CA VAL A 79 3.23 13.16 -9.80
C VAL A 79 3.56 11.72 -9.42
N PHE A 80 2.52 10.94 -9.14
CA PHE A 80 2.57 9.52 -8.82
C PHE A 80 2.36 8.67 -10.07
N GLU A 81 2.99 7.50 -10.09
CA GLU A 81 2.85 6.54 -11.16
C GLU A 81 1.48 5.84 -11.12
N GLY A 82 0.93 5.56 -12.30
CA GLY A 82 -0.40 5.00 -12.50
C GLY A 82 -0.41 3.49 -12.66
N MET A 83 -1.21 3.01 -13.60
CA MET A 83 -1.32 1.60 -13.95
C MET A 83 0.00 1.10 -14.58
N GLN A 84 0.49 -0.05 -14.14
CA GLN A 84 1.72 -0.68 -14.65
C GLN A 84 1.45 -2.05 -15.27
N SER A 85 2.32 -2.48 -16.19
CA SER A 85 2.21 -3.78 -16.86
C SER A 85 2.77 -4.94 -16.00
N LYS A 86 2.31 -6.15 -16.30
CA LYS A 86 2.63 -7.40 -15.57
C LYS A 86 4.13 -7.70 -15.41
N SER A 87 4.95 -7.34 -16.40
CA SER A 87 6.36 -7.77 -16.49
C SER A 87 7.27 -7.16 -15.40
N HIS A 88 6.86 -6.04 -14.80
CA HIS A 88 7.64 -5.29 -13.80
C HIS A 88 7.64 -5.93 -12.40
N LEU A 89 6.52 -6.54 -12.02
CA LEU A 89 6.30 -7.06 -10.66
C LEU A 89 7.07 -8.36 -10.36
N LEU A 90 7.29 -9.21 -11.37
CA LEU A 90 7.73 -10.60 -11.16
C LEU A 90 9.25 -10.72 -10.94
N LEU A 91 10.05 -9.97 -11.69
CA LEU A 91 11.51 -10.11 -11.63
C LEU A 91 12.11 -9.48 -10.37
N SER A 92 11.61 -8.31 -9.97
CA SER A 92 12.08 -7.61 -8.79
C SER A 92 11.74 -8.40 -7.52
N ALA A 93 10.52 -8.92 -7.42
CA ALA A 93 10.04 -9.68 -6.27
C ALA A 93 10.92 -10.91 -5.97
N GLN A 94 11.31 -11.69 -6.99
CA GLN A 94 12.15 -12.88 -6.80
C GLN A 94 13.48 -12.61 -6.09
N LEU A 95 14.23 -11.61 -6.56
CA LEU A 95 15.54 -11.28 -5.98
C LEU A 95 15.40 -10.78 -4.55
N MET A 96 14.29 -10.10 -4.25
CA MET A 96 14.05 -9.56 -2.91
C MET A 96 13.71 -10.64 -1.90
N THR A 97 12.82 -11.57 -2.23
CA THR A 97 12.42 -12.65 -1.32
C THR A 97 13.65 -13.48 -0.88
N LEU A 98 14.56 -13.78 -1.80
CA LEU A 98 15.80 -14.50 -1.49
C LEU A 98 16.73 -13.69 -0.56
N SER A 99 16.94 -12.41 -0.88
CA SER A 99 17.81 -11.54 -0.08
C SER A 99 17.27 -11.32 1.33
N VAL A 100 15.95 -11.12 1.49
CA VAL A 100 15.29 -11.00 2.80
C VAL A 100 15.38 -12.31 3.59
N ALA A 101 15.19 -13.48 2.96
CA ALA A 101 15.33 -14.77 3.63
C ALA A 101 16.76 -15.01 4.16
N GLU A 102 17.79 -14.66 3.38
CA GLU A 102 19.18 -14.67 3.84
C GLU A 102 19.42 -13.69 4.99
N GLY A 103 18.82 -12.50 4.92
CA GLY A 103 18.88 -11.50 5.98
C GLY A 103 18.28 -11.99 7.30
N TRP A 104 17.12 -12.66 7.26
CA TRP A 104 16.50 -13.26 8.44
C TRP A 104 17.34 -14.38 9.05
N LEU A 105 18.05 -15.16 8.23
CA LEU A 105 18.99 -16.18 8.71
C LEU A 105 20.22 -15.57 9.40
N SER A 106 20.80 -14.51 8.84
CA SER A 106 21.87 -13.76 9.52
C SER A 106 21.37 -13.15 10.82
N TYR A 107 20.16 -12.57 10.81
CA TYR A 107 19.53 -11.99 11.98
C TYR A 107 19.24 -13.04 13.07
N SER A 108 18.79 -14.23 12.69
CA SER A 108 18.54 -15.31 13.65
C SER A 108 19.82 -15.73 14.38
N ARG A 109 20.97 -15.74 13.66
CA ARG A 109 22.31 -16.06 14.18
C ARG A 109 23.01 -14.93 14.94
N GLY A 110 22.41 -13.74 15.02
CA GLY A 110 23.01 -12.58 15.69
C GLY A 110 24.01 -11.79 14.83
N ASP A 111 24.14 -12.11 13.54
CA ASP A 111 24.91 -11.30 12.57
C ASP A 111 24.05 -10.13 12.08
N PHE A 112 23.85 -9.13 12.94
CA PHE A 112 23.05 -7.95 12.62
C PHE A 112 23.62 -7.11 11.46
N PRO A 113 24.94 -6.84 11.38
CA PRO A 113 25.49 -6.08 10.25
C PRO A 113 25.28 -6.79 8.92
N GLY A 114 25.49 -8.11 8.86
CA GLY A 114 25.21 -8.91 7.66
C GLY A 114 23.72 -8.91 7.31
N ALA A 115 22.83 -9.06 8.29
CA ALA A 115 21.39 -9.01 8.10
C ALA A 115 20.91 -7.66 7.53
N ILE A 116 21.33 -6.55 8.14
CA ILE A 116 20.97 -5.20 7.68
C ILE A 116 21.48 -4.97 6.26
N GLY A 117 22.70 -5.43 5.93
CA GLY A 117 23.24 -5.35 4.59
C GLY A 117 22.40 -6.08 3.54
N LYS A 118 21.75 -7.19 3.91
CA LYS A 118 20.80 -7.93 3.06
C LYS A 118 19.45 -7.23 2.98
N PHE A 119 18.88 -6.79 4.11
CA PHE A 119 17.62 -6.04 4.14
C PHE A 119 17.67 -4.76 3.30
N LEU A 120 18.79 -4.03 3.35
CA LEU A 120 19.00 -2.78 2.61
C LEU A 120 18.91 -2.96 1.08
N GLN A 121 19.20 -4.15 0.57
CA GLN A 121 19.05 -4.43 -0.87
C GLN A 121 17.59 -4.33 -1.34
N ASN A 122 16.65 -4.45 -0.39
CA ASN A 122 15.20 -4.49 -0.61
C ASN A 122 14.49 -3.24 -0.06
N SER A 123 15.15 -2.48 0.82
CA SER A 123 14.58 -1.40 1.64
C SER A 123 14.28 -0.10 0.87
N LEU A 124 13.85 -0.21 -0.37
CA LEU A 124 13.70 0.94 -1.25
C LEU A 124 12.41 0.87 -2.06
N ILE A 125 11.58 -0.16 -1.94
CA ILE A 125 10.33 -0.23 -2.69
C ILE A 125 9.22 0.47 -1.93
N PHE A 126 8.73 1.56 -2.51
CA PHE A 126 7.47 2.15 -2.11
C PHE A 126 6.36 1.20 -2.55
N SER A 127 5.79 0.46 -1.59
CA SER A 127 4.58 -0.31 -1.79
C SER A 127 3.40 0.62 -2.08
N GLU A 128 2.32 0.09 -2.64
CA GLU A 128 1.08 0.87 -2.79
C GLU A 128 0.53 1.36 -1.43
N ASP A 129 0.71 0.58 -0.37
CA ASP A 129 0.32 1.00 0.99
C ASP A 129 1.09 2.26 1.42
N LEU A 130 2.41 2.28 1.19
CA LEU A 130 3.26 3.43 1.54
C LEU A 130 2.96 4.64 0.66
N ILE A 131 2.65 4.43 -0.62
CA ILE A 131 2.19 5.48 -1.55
C ILE A 131 0.88 6.08 -1.04
N GLN A 132 -0.05 5.27 -0.54
CA GLN A 132 -1.31 5.74 0.01
C GLN A 132 -1.10 6.58 1.28
N VAL A 133 -0.20 6.17 2.19
CA VAL A 133 0.21 6.98 3.35
C VAL A 133 0.81 8.31 2.90
N LEU A 134 1.73 8.28 1.92
CA LEU A 134 2.37 9.48 1.40
C LEU A 134 1.37 10.46 0.77
N ILE A 135 0.43 9.97 -0.06
CA ILE A 135 -0.64 10.77 -0.65
C ILE A 135 -1.49 11.41 0.45
N HIS A 136 -1.87 10.63 1.48
CA HIS A 136 -2.63 11.14 2.61
C HIS A 136 -1.91 12.27 3.34
N LEU A 137 -0.61 12.10 3.65
CA LEU A 137 0.21 13.15 4.27
C LEU A 137 0.27 14.41 3.39
N LEU A 138 0.51 14.26 2.08
CA LEU A 138 0.56 15.39 1.16
C LEU A 138 -0.77 16.15 1.10
N HIS A 139 -1.90 15.45 1.08
CA HIS A 139 -3.23 16.08 1.10
C HIS A 139 -3.50 16.81 2.42
N ASN A 140 -3.15 16.22 3.57
CA ASN A 140 -3.27 16.88 4.88
C ASN A 140 -2.42 18.16 4.97
N MET A 141 -1.27 18.18 4.30
CA MET A 141 -0.40 19.37 4.18
C MET A 141 -0.87 20.37 3.10
N GLY A 142 -2.00 20.12 2.43
CA GLY A 142 -2.53 20.95 1.34
C GLY A 142 -1.66 20.98 0.08
N LYS A 143 -0.86 19.93 -0.16
CA LYS A 143 0.06 19.87 -1.31
C LYS A 143 -0.62 19.25 -2.53
N SER A 144 -0.26 19.77 -3.71
CA SER A 144 -0.80 19.27 -4.98
C SER A 144 -0.18 17.93 -5.35
N ALA A 145 -1.01 16.89 -5.40
CA ALA A 145 -0.66 15.56 -5.88
C ALA A 145 -1.54 15.16 -7.06
N ILE A 146 -0.99 14.40 -8.00
CA ILE A 146 -1.73 13.80 -9.11
C ILE A 146 -1.19 12.40 -9.40
N ARG A 147 -2.08 11.45 -9.67
CA ARG A 147 -1.69 10.13 -10.17
C ARG A 147 -1.90 10.07 -11.67
N CYS A 148 -0.85 9.79 -12.41
CA CYS A 148 -0.94 9.72 -13.87
C CYS A 148 -1.65 8.40 -14.31
N PRO A 149 -2.05 8.24 -15.58
CA PRO A 149 -2.72 7.01 -15.99
C PRO A 149 -1.75 5.82 -16.06
N TYR A 150 -0.49 6.06 -16.41
CA TYR A 150 0.56 5.05 -16.58
C TYR A 150 1.90 5.58 -16.05
N LEU A 151 2.79 6.11 -16.91
CA LEU A 151 4.14 6.49 -16.53
C LEU A 151 4.22 7.95 -16.05
N ALA A 152 4.74 8.18 -14.84
CA ALA A 152 4.93 9.53 -14.29
C ALA A 152 5.85 10.39 -15.18
N ALA A 153 6.91 9.80 -15.72
CA ALA A 153 7.84 10.47 -16.61
C ALA A 153 7.19 11.01 -17.90
N ALA A 154 6.25 10.27 -18.48
CA ALA A 154 5.50 10.72 -19.65
C ALA A 154 4.54 11.86 -19.30
N GLN A 155 3.85 11.75 -18.16
CA GLN A 155 2.92 12.78 -17.69
C GLN A 155 3.64 14.09 -17.34
N LEU A 156 4.82 14.01 -16.70
CA LEU A 156 5.67 15.16 -16.42
C LEU A 156 6.14 15.83 -17.72
N SER A 157 6.59 15.04 -18.71
CA SER A 157 6.96 15.55 -20.04
C SER A 157 5.80 16.32 -20.68
N TYR A 158 4.58 15.77 -20.61
CA TYR A 158 3.37 16.47 -21.07
C TYR A 158 3.12 17.79 -20.31
N PHE A 159 3.21 17.78 -18.99
CA PHE A 159 3.01 18.99 -18.18
C PHE A 159 4.02 20.09 -18.48
N CYS A 160 5.29 19.74 -18.70
CA CYS A 160 6.30 20.72 -19.09
C CYS A 160 6.04 21.27 -20.50
N ALA A 161 5.70 20.42 -21.47
CA ALA A 161 5.41 20.84 -22.84
C ALA A 161 4.19 21.77 -22.95
N GLU A 162 3.20 21.63 -22.07
CA GLU A 162 1.99 22.46 -22.04
C GLU A 162 2.08 23.64 -21.06
N GLY A 163 3.24 23.91 -20.47
CA GLY A 163 3.46 25.01 -19.53
C GLY A 163 2.70 24.86 -18.21
N THR A 164 2.33 23.64 -17.82
CA THR A 164 1.74 23.34 -16.50
C THR A 164 2.79 23.37 -15.39
N VAL A 165 4.04 23.03 -15.71
CA VAL A 165 5.20 23.10 -14.81
C VAL A 165 6.37 23.76 -15.53
N ASP A 166 7.20 24.49 -14.79
CA ASP A 166 8.35 25.23 -15.31
C ASP A 166 9.62 24.38 -15.38
N ALA A 167 9.76 23.45 -14.44
CA ALA A 167 10.87 22.52 -14.35
C ALA A 167 10.40 21.15 -13.85
N ILE A 168 11.19 20.11 -14.13
CA ILE A 168 10.90 18.74 -13.69
C ILE A 168 12.05 18.25 -12.80
N LEU A 169 11.69 17.71 -11.64
CA LEU A 169 12.56 16.93 -10.77
C LEU A 169 12.22 15.45 -10.88
N GLY A 170 13.21 14.62 -11.19
CA GLY A 170 13.01 13.18 -11.33
C GLY A 170 14.23 12.43 -11.84
N PRO A 171 14.08 11.13 -12.15
CA PRO A 171 15.20 10.31 -12.63
C PRO A 171 15.69 10.78 -14.01
N PRO A 172 16.97 10.56 -14.36
CA PRO A 172 17.51 10.92 -15.67
C PRO A 172 16.77 10.29 -16.86
N SER A 173 16.05 9.19 -16.64
CA SER A 173 15.19 8.52 -17.63
C SER A 173 14.04 9.40 -18.15
N LEU A 174 13.72 10.53 -17.51
CA LEU A 174 12.83 11.56 -18.06
C LEU A 174 13.24 11.99 -19.49
N MET A 175 14.54 11.96 -19.78
CA MET A 175 15.09 12.24 -21.11
C MET A 175 14.57 11.30 -22.20
N LEU A 176 14.18 10.07 -21.85
CA LEU A 176 13.58 9.11 -22.79
C LEU A 176 12.23 9.59 -23.32
N PHE A 177 11.55 10.47 -22.59
CA PHE A 177 10.27 11.08 -22.94
C PHE A 177 10.43 12.49 -23.53
N GLY A 178 11.65 12.87 -23.90
CA GLY A 178 11.95 14.13 -24.58
C GLY A 178 12.07 15.35 -23.66
N VAL A 179 12.19 15.15 -22.34
CA VAL A 179 12.39 16.26 -21.41
C VAL A 179 13.77 16.91 -21.66
N PRO A 180 13.83 18.21 -21.97
CA PRO A 180 15.08 18.86 -22.39
C PRO A 180 16.06 19.05 -21.24
N ARG A 181 15.57 19.38 -20.04
CA ARG A 181 16.37 19.58 -18.81
C ARG A 181 15.67 18.92 -17.64
N CYS A 182 16.42 18.14 -16.86
CA CYS A 182 15.89 17.43 -15.70
C CYS A 182 16.72 17.78 -14.46
N ILE A 183 16.05 18.18 -13.38
CA ILE A 183 16.65 18.27 -12.05
C ILE A 183 16.71 16.85 -11.48
N ILE A 184 17.90 16.41 -11.10
CA ILE A 184 18.14 15.03 -10.64
C ILE A 184 18.09 14.96 -9.11
N SER A 185 18.63 15.95 -8.42
CA SER A 185 18.66 15.96 -6.95
C SER A 185 18.74 17.39 -6.42
N ILE A 186 18.20 17.63 -5.23
CA ILE A 186 18.38 18.88 -4.48
C ILE A 186 19.08 18.53 -3.18
N ASP A 187 20.24 19.13 -2.94
CA ASP A 187 20.99 19.04 -1.68
C ASP A 187 20.67 20.30 -0.86
N PHE A 188 19.70 20.17 0.04
CA PHE A 188 19.24 21.27 0.88
C PHE A 188 20.37 21.83 1.79
N PRO A 189 21.16 21.00 2.52
CA PRO A 189 22.28 21.50 3.31
C PRO A 189 23.30 22.32 2.50
N LYS A 190 23.63 21.89 1.28
CA LYS A 190 24.58 22.62 0.42
C LYS A 190 23.96 23.77 -0.36
N SER A 191 22.64 23.94 -0.29
CA SER A 191 21.91 24.91 -1.12
C SER A 191 22.30 24.82 -2.60
N SER A 192 22.31 23.59 -3.13
CA SER A 192 22.66 23.29 -4.52
C SER A 192 21.76 22.20 -5.08
N PHE A 193 21.50 22.21 -6.38
CA PHE A 193 20.83 21.10 -7.06
C PHE A 193 21.62 20.61 -8.27
N GLU A 194 21.51 19.32 -8.56
CA GLU A 194 22.10 18.67 -9.74
C GLU A 194 21.06 18.64 -10.86
N TRP A 195 21.47 18.94 -12.10
CA TRP A 195 20.63 18.83 -13.28
C TRP A 195 21.40 18.39 -14.51
N VAL A 196 20.69 17.92 -15.54
CA VAL A 196 21.25 17.44 -16.80
C VAL A 196 20.47 17.98 -18.00
N GLU A 197 21.18 18.27 -19.09
CA GLU A 197 20.60 18.70 -20.37
C GLU A 197 20.69 17.59 -21.43
N LEU A 198 19.55 17.23 -22.03
CA LEU A 198 19.44 16.16 -23.02
C LEU A 198 20.33 16.41 -24.26
N LYS A 199 20.45 17.67 -24.69
CA LYS A 199 21.29 18.03 -25.84
C LYS A 199 22.78 17.77 -25.58
N GLU A 200 23.26 18.07 -24.38
CA GLU A 200 24.65 17.78 -23.99
C GLU A 200 24.93 16.28 -23.96
N VAL A 201 23.96 15.48 -23.51
CA VAL A 201 24.06 14.01 -23.53
C VAL A 201 24.21 13.49 -24.97
N PHE A 202 23.38 13.95 -25.91
CA PHE A 202 23.49 13.54 -27.32
C PHE A 202 24.83 13.92 -27.94
N GLN A 203 25.32 15.13 -27.67
CA GLN A 203 26.59 15.60 -28.19
C GLN A 203 27.76 14.80 -27.62
N ARG A 204 27.79 14.60 -26.29
CA ARG A 204 28.90 13.91 -25.61
C ARG A 204 28.96 12.43 -25.92
N LEU A 205 27.81 11.80 -26.09
CA LEU A 205 27.70 10.38 -26.40
C LEU A 205 27.66 10.11 -27.90
N GLU A 206 27.46 11.12 -28.75
CA GLU A 206 27.31 10.98 -30.21
C GLU A 206 26.23 9.96 -30.60
N ILE A 207 25.06 10.04 -29.94
CA ILE A 207 23.92 9.16 -30.18
C ILE A 207 22.64 9.98 -30.40
N SER A 208 21.72 9.41 -31.17
CA SER A 208 20.37 9.94 -31.36
C SER A 208 19.43 9.57 -30.19
N HIS A 209 18.26 10.22 -30.13
CA HIS A 209 17.23 9.90 -29.12
C HIS A 209 16.79 8.41 -29.16
N PRO A 210 16.48 7.79 -30.32
CA PRO A 210 16.17 6.36 -30.37
C PRO A 210 17.31 5.46 -29.89
N GLN A 211 18.56 5.84 -30.17
CA GLN A 211 19.73 5.11 -29.66
C GLN A 211 19.87 5.25 -28.14
N LEU A 212 19.61 6.43 -27.56
CA LEU A 212 19.61 6.61 -26.12
C LEU A 212 18.55 5.72 -25.43
N VAL A 213 17.36 5.61 -26.03
CA VAL A 213 16.33 4.67 -25.57
C VAL A 213 16.89 3.24 -25.57
N ASP A 214 17.47 2.79 -26.69
CA ASP A 214 18.03 1.45 -26.79
C ASP A 214 19.17 1.19 -25.80
N VAL A 215 20.06 2.16 -25.58
CA VAL A 215 21.12 2.09 -24.56
C VAL A 215 20.52 1.91 -23.16
N CYS A 216 19.51 2.69 -22.79
CA CYS A 216 18.88 2.60 -21.47
C CYS A 216 18.13 1.28 -21.27
N LEU A 217 17.51 0.74 -22.32
CA LEU A 217 16.84 -0.55 -22.26
C LEU A 217 17.85 -1.71 -22.18
N LEU A 218 18.98 -1.63 -22.91
CA LEU A 218 20.10 -2.58 -22.76
C LEU A 218 20.66 -2.55 -21.34
N ALA A 219 20.77 -1.35 -20.74
CA ALA A 219 21.25 -1.19 -19.38
C ALA A 219 20.37 -1.94 -18.36
N GLY A 220 19.10 -2.12 -18.68
CA GLY A 220 18.08 -2.66 -17.79
C GLY A 220 17.32 -1.54 -17.10
N THR A 221 16.01 -1.74 -17.02
CA THR A 221 15.08 -0.83 -16.36
C THR A 221 14.27 -1.60 -15.33
N GLU A 222 13.36 -0.92 -14.64
CA GLU A 222 12.38 -1.61 -13.80
C GLU A 222 11.37 -2.47 -14.59
N HIS A 223 11.20 -2.24 -15.89
CA HIS A 223 10.28 -3.02 -16.74
C HIS A 223 10.98 -4.11 -17.58
N CYS A 224 12.32 -4.12 -17.65
CA CYS A 224 13.06 -5.10 -18.43
C CYS A 224 14.45 -5.41 -17.86
N LEU A 225 14.88 -6.65 -18.06
CA LEU A 225 16.21 -7.14 -17.72
C LEU A 225 17.33 -6.34 -18.41
N SER A 226 18.52 -6.33 -17.81
CA SER A 226 19.75 -5.91 -18.49
C SER A 226 20.09 -6.89 -19.62
N PHE A 227 20.80 -6.42 -20.64
CA PHE A 227 21.28 -7.26 -21.74
C PHE A 227 22.12 -8.44 -21.20
N PRO A 228 21.83 -9.69 -21.61
CA PRO A 228 22.48 -10.88 -21.07
C PRO A 228 23.90 -11.06 -21.65
N SER A 229 24.85 -10.28 -21.13
CA SER A 229 26.28 -10.38 -21.45
C SER A 229 27.02 -11.23 -20.40
N GLN A 230 28.08 -11.92 -20.82
CA GLN A 230 29.00 -12.62 -19.90
C GLN A 230 29.94 -11.64 -19.16
N ASN A 231 30.10 -10.43 -19.70
CA ASN A 231 30.96 -9.41 -19.09
C ASN A 231 30.26 -8.72 -17.92
N ALA A 232 31.06 -8.20 -16.99
CA ALA A 232 30.55 -7.34 -15.94
C ALA A 232 29.79 -6.14 -16.54
N PHE A 233 28.67 -5.79 -15.92
CA PHE A 233 27.80 -4.73 -16.40
C PHE A 233 28.50 -3.36 -16.38
N SER A 234 28.48 -2.66 -17.52
CA SER A 234 28.91 -1.26 -17.63
C SER A 234 27.97 -0.51 -18.57
N PHE A 235 27.52 0.68 -18.16
CA PHE A 235 26.66 1.52 -18.98
C PHE A 235 27.37 1.99 -20.27
N GLY A 236 28.68 2.28 -20.17
CA GLY A 236 29.49 2.66 -21.33
C GLY A 236 29.52 1.57 -22.40
N HIS A 237 29.58 0.30 -21.98
CA HIS A 237 29.53 -0.83 -22.92
C HIS A 237 28.19 -0.87 -23.69
N CYS A 238 27.07 -0.55 -23.04
CA CYS A 238 25.78 -0.43 -23.73
C CYS A 238 25.78 0.68 -24.79
N VAL A 239 26.45 1.81 -24.52
CA VAL A 239 26.65 2.89 -25.51
C VAL A 239 27.45 2.39 -26.70
N ASP A 240 28.60 1.76 -26.46
CA ASP A 240 29.47 1.24 -27.50
C ASP A 240 28.78 0.20 -28.38
N MET A 241 27.99 -0.71 -27.76
CA MET A 241 27.19 -1.69 -28.49
C MET A 241 26.23 -1.02 -29.47
N ILE A 242 25.44 -0.04 -29.03
CA ILE A 242 24.46 0.63 -29.89
C ILE A 242 25.14 1.47 -30.98
N LYS A 243 26.33 2.01 -30.74
CA LYS A 243 27.15 2.64 -31.77
C LYS A 243 27.63 1.63 -32.83
N GLN A 244 27.98 0.41 -32.44
CA GLN A 244 28.45 -0.64 -33.35
C GLN A 244 27.33 -1.29 -34.19
N GLY A 245 26.08 -1.07 -33.84
CA GLY A 245 24.91 -1.52 -34.61
C GLY A 245 23.65 -1.70 -33.76
N PRO A 246 22.52 -1.98 -34.42
CA PRO A 246 21.24 -2.19 -33.74
C PRO A 246 21.27 -3.43 -32.84
N ILE A 247 20.40 -3.45 -31.82
CA ILE A 247 20.31 -4.56 -30.87
C ILE A 247 20.16 -5.95 -31.53
N ALA A 248 19.43 -6.03 -32.65
CA ALA A 248 19.22 -7.28 -33.38
C ALA A 248 20.53 -7.94 -33.84
N LYS A 249 21.55 -7.14 -34.19
CA LYS A 249 22.88 -7.64 -34.55
C LYS A 249 23.52 -8.35 -33.36
N HIS A 250 23.49 -7.75 -32.19
CA HIS A 250 24.10 -8.29 -30.97
C HIS A 250 23.35 -9.51 -30.43
N LEU A 251 22.01 -9.50 -30.48
CA LEU A 251 21.19 -10.66 -30.08
C LEU A 251 21.49 -11.89 -30.93
N SER A 252 21.76 -11.72 -32.23
CA SER A 252 22.08 -12.84 -33.14
C SER A 252 23.38 -13.57 -32.79
N GLN A 253 24.27 -12.93 -32.01
CA GLN A 253 25.59 -13.44 -31.66
C GLN A 253 25.59 -14.20 -30.32
N LEU A 254 24.49 -14.19 -29.58
CA LEU A 254 24.41 -14.83 -28.26
C LEU A 254 24.23 -16.36 -28.39
N PRO A 255 24.97 -17.15 -27.59
CA PRO A 255 24.98 -18.61 -27.70
C PRO A 255 23.75 -19.32 -27.11
N GLN A 256 23.02 -18.71 -26.17
CA GLN A 256 21.87 -19.32 -25.48
C GLN A 256 20.55 -18.66 -25.92
N ARG A 257 19.84 -19.29 -26.86
CA ARG A 257 18.61 -18.70 -27.46
C ARG A 257 17.34 -18.84 -26.61
N GLU A 258 17.23 -19.89 -25.80
CA GLU A 258 15.98 -20.17 -25.05
C GLU A 258 15.72 -19.18 -23.91
N ALA A 259 16.78 -18.79 -23.17
CA ALA A 259 16.72 -17.74 -22.14
C ALA A 259 16.60 -16.31 -22.71
N LEU A 260 16.64 -16.15 -24.04
CA LEU A 260 16.61 -14.86 -24.72
C LEU A 260 15.19 -14.34 -24.92
N ASN A 261 14.18 -15.22 -24.96
CA ASN A 261 12.80 -14.84 -25.23
C ASN A 261 12.24 -13.92 -24.16
N ASP A 262 12.45 -14.24 -22.87
CA ASP A 262 11.98 -13.40 -21.76
C ASP A 262 12.64 -12.01 -21.78
N TYR A 263 13.93 -11.95 -22.13
CA TYR A 263 14.64 -10.69 -22.32
C TYR A 263 14.05 -9.88 -23.47
N ILE A 264 13.86 -10.51 -24.64
CA ILE A 264 13.33 -9.86 -25.85
C ILE A 264 11.92 -9.34 -25.60
N ASP A 265 11.07 -10.12 -24.96
CA ASP A 265 9.69 -9.73 -24.63
C ASP A 265 9.68 -8.52 -23.70
N GLY A 266 10.47 -8.54 -22.62
CA GLY A 266 10.60 -7.41 -21.70
C GLY A 266 11.14 -6.15 -22.40
N TYR A 267 12.15 -6.30 -23.25
CA TYR A 267 12.72 -5.20 -24.05
C TYR A 267 11.69 -4.60 -25.01
N CYS A 268 10.99 -5.43 -25.79
CA CYS A 268 9.99 -4.99 -26.78
C CYS A 268 8.81 -4.29 -26.09
N LEU A 269 8.33 -4.84 -24.97
CA LEU A 269 7.25 -4.23 -24.19
C LEU A 269 7.66 -2.86 -23.65
N THR A 270 8.85 -2.76 -23.07
CA THR A 270 9.38 -1.50 -22.53
C THR A 270 9.58 -0.47 -23.63
N LYS A 271 10.11 -0.89 -24.79
CA LYS A 271 10.28 -0.03 -25.97
C LYS A 271 8.94 0.51 -26.46
N ALA A 272 7.90 -0.32 -26.49
CA ALA A 272 6.56 0.11 -26.86
C ALA A 272 5.96 1.12 -25.87
N LEU A 273 6.18 0.93 -24.56
CA LEU A 273 5.76 1.88 -23.51
C LEU A 273 6.44 3.25 -23.63
N VAL A 274 7.74 3.28 -23.96
CA VAL A 274 8.50 4.53 -24.14
C VAL A 274 8.18 5.21 -25.48
N THR A 275 7.87 4.43 -26.52
CA THR A 275 7.57 4.96 -27.87
C THR A 275 6.15 5.52 -27.97
N TYR A 276 5.17 4.86 -27.35
CA TYR A 276 3.76 5.25 -27.40
C TYR A 276 3.16 5.56 -26.01
N PRO A 277 3.82 6.39 -25.18
CA PRO A 277 3.37 6.59 -23.81
C PRO A 277 2.04 7.32 -23.78
N LEU A 278 1.15 6.87 -22.90
CA LEU A 278 -0.16 7.45 -22.68
C LEU A 278 -0.15 8.44 -21.53
N VAL A 279 -0.82 9.57 -21.72
CA VAL A 279 -0.98 10.66 -20.74
C VAL A 279 -2.44 11.08 -20.64
N LEU A 280 -2.80 11.70 -19.52
CA LEU A 280 -4.04 12.44 -19.38
C LEU A 280 -3.78 13.90 -19.74
N ASP A 281 -4.55 14.43 -20.68
CA ASP A 281 -4.44 15.83 -21.06
C ASP A 281 -5.21 16.77 -20.11
N LYS A 282 -5.14 18.08 -20.36
CA LYS A 282 -5.86 19.10 -19.56
C LYS A 282 -7.38 18.92 -19.55
N LYS A 283 -7.97 18.17 -20.48
CA LYS A 283 -9.40 17.83 -20.51
C LYS A 283 -9.69 16.51 -19.79
N GLY A 284 -8.66 15.83 -19.27
CA GLY A 284 -8.76 14.51 -18.67
C GLY A 284 -8.95 13.40 -19.71
N GLU A 285 -8.62 13.63 -20.98
CA GLU A 285 -8.70 12.60 -22.01
C GLU A 285 -7.39 11.82 -22.10
N LEU A 286 -7.51 10.48 -22.11
CA LEU A 286 -6.39 9.59 -22.35
C LEU A 286 -5.97 9.64 -23.82
N ARG A 287 -4.71 9.97 -24.08
CA ARG A 287 -4.13 9.99 -25.43
C ARG A 287 -2.62 9.75 -25.41
N PRO A 288 -1.98 9.47 -26.56
CA PRO A 288 -0.53 9.47 -26.67
C PRO A 288 0.07 10.84 -26.32
N LEU A 289 1.27 10.82 -25.74
CA LEU A 289 2.07 12.01 -25.46
C LEU A 289 2.26 12.85 -26.74
N GLN A 290 2.71 12.21 -27.81
CA GLN A 290 2.85 12.83 -29.13
C GLN A 290 1.49 12.97 -29.82
N LYS A 291 1.10 14.21 -30.13
CA LYS A 291 -0.16 14.51 -30.82
C LYS A 291 -0.14 13.86 -32.21
N GLY A 292 -1.16 13.06 -32.53
CA GLY A 292 -1.29 12.38 -33.82
C GLY A 292 -0.48 11.08 -33.98
N ALA A 293 0.16 10.57 -32.91
CA ALA A 293 0.88 9.31 -32.98
C ALA A 293 -0.05 8.14 -33.35
N LYS A 294 0.39 7.33 -34.33
CA LYS A 294 -0.31 6.10 -34.74
C LYS A 294 0.07 4.97 -33.78
N ILE A 295 -0.78 4.70 -32.80
CA ILE A 295 -0.60 3.59 -31.86
C ILE A 295 -0.83 2.26 -32.59
N PRO A 296 0.00 1.22 -32.34
CA PRO A 296 -0.29 -0.12 -32.83
C PRO A 296 -1.68 -0.62 -32.43
N MET A 297 -2.37 -1.32 -33.33
CA MET A 297 -3.75 -1.78 -33.11
C MET A 297 -3.89 -2.71 -31.91
N ASP A 298 -2.83 -3.44 -31.56
CA ASP A 298 -2.80 -4.39 -30.46
C ASP A 298 -2.10 -3.85 -29.20
N TYR A 299 -1.84 -2.54 -29.12
CA TYR A 299 -1.20 -1.91 -27.95
C TYR A 299 -2.00 -2.11 -26.66
N TYR A 300 -3.32 -2.29 -26.75
CA TYR A 300 -4.17 -2.64 -25.60
C TYR A 300 -3.74 -3.94 -24.90
N LYS A 301 -2.98 -4.82 -25.56
CA LYS A 301 -2.41 -6.01 -24.91
C LYS A 301 -1.34 -5.67 -23.87
N ILE A 302 -0.73 -4.49 -23.97
CA ILE A 302 0.32 -4.00 -23.06
C ILE A 302 -0.28 -3.16 -21.94
N VAL A 303 -1.13 -2.18 -22.30
CA VAL A 303 -1.65 -1.17 -21.36
C VAL A 303 -3.08 -1.42 -20.90
N GLY A 304 -3.73 -2.47 -21.42
CA GLY A 304 -5.15 -2.72 -21.23
C GLY A 304 -6.04 -1.89 -22.16
N THR A 305 -7.33 -2.22 -22.16
CA THR A 305 -8.37 -1.44 -22.86
C THR A 305 -8.62 -0.12 -22.16
N LYS A 306 -8.89 0.95 -22.93
CA LYS A 306 -9.27 2.25 -22.38
C LYS A 306 -10.50 2.11 -21.47
N ILE A 307 -10.40 2.56 -20.23
CA ILE A 307 -11.49 2.60 -19.26
C ILE A 307 -12.26 3.95 -19.33
N PRO A 308 -13.44 4.06 -18.70
CA PRO A 308 -14.20 5.31 -18.67
C PRO A 308 -13.44 6.50 -18.08
N GLN A 309 -13.68 7.70 -18.63
CA GLN A 309 -13.00 8.93 -18.23
C GLN A 309 -13.18 9.28 -16.75
N GLY A 310 -14.35 9.02 -16.17
CA GLY A 310 -14.61 9.27 -14.75
C GLY A 310 -13.65 8.50 -13.84
N ILE A 311 -13.26 7.27 -14.20
CA ILE A 311 -12.30 6.48 -13.42
C ILE A 311 -10.89 7.06 -13.54
N TYR A 312 -10.49 7.51 -14.74
CA TYR A 312 -9.22 8.23 -14.90
C TYR A 312 -9.17 9.53 -14.10
N HIS A 313 -10.30 10.23 -13.97
CA HIS A 313 -10.39 11.45 -13.18
C HIS A 313 -10.19 11.17 -11.68
N LEU A 314 -10.86 10.14 -11.14
CA LEU A 314 -10.69 9.73 -9.74
C LEU A 314 -9.28 9.23 -9.44
N LEU A 315 -8.68 8.48 -10.37
CA LEU A 315 -7.26 8.10 -10.30
C LEU A 315 -6.40 9.36 -10.28
N GLY A 316 -6.63 10.29 -11.21
CA GLY A 316 -5.94 11.59 -11.30
C GLY A 316 -5.94 12.39 -10.02
N GLN A 317 -7.06 12.40 -9.29
CA GLN A 317 -7.21 13.08 -8.01
C GLN A 317 -6.57 12.34 -6.82
N CYS A 318 -5.87 11.23 -7.07
CA CYS A 318 -5.31 10.36 -6.03
C CYS A 318 -6.39 9.80 -5.07
N LEU A 319 -7.64 9.70 -5.52
CA LEU A 319 -8.74 9.18 -4.72
C LEU A 319 -8.83 7.66 -4.73
N ILE A 320 -8.31 7.01 -5.77
CA ILE A 320 -8.27 5.55 -5.91
C ILE A 320 -6.87 5.09 -6.33
N SER A 321 -6.49 3.88 -5.93
CA SER A 321 -5.29 3.22 -6.43
C SER A 321 -5.46 2.77 -7.88
N PRO A 322 -4.37 2.36 -8.57
CA PRO A 322 -4.43 1.83 -9.92
C PRO A 322 -5.04 0.42 -9.99
N LYS A 323 -5.34 -0.23 -8.85
CA LYS A 323 -5.68 -1.66 -8.81
C LYS A 323 -6.98 -1.97 -9.55
N ILE A 324 -8.07 -1.31 -9.16
CA ILE A 324 -9.37 -1.45 -9.82
C ILE A 324 -9.29 -1.01 -11.29
N PRO A 325 -8.75 0.19 -11.62
CA PRO A 325 -8.54 0.61 -13.01
C PRO A 325 -7.77 -0.41 -13.86
N LEU A 326 -6.66 -0.94 -13.34
CA LEU A 326 -5.82 -1.91 -14.06
C LEU A 326 -6.55 -3.24 -14.28
N ALA A 327 -7.28 -3.73 -13.28
CA ALA A 327 -8.09 -4.94 -13.40
C ALA A 327 -9.20 -4.76 -14.45
N LEU A 328 -9.87 -3.61 -14.46
CA LEU A 328 -10.88 -3.29 -15.48
C LEU A 328 -10.26 -3.11 -16.87
N ALA A 329 -9.04 -2.60 -16.98
CA ALA A 329 -8.37 -2.42 -18.27
C ALA A 329 -7.85 -3.74 -18.85
N THR A 330 -7.25 -4.59 -18.02
CA THR A 330 -6.53 -5.81 -18.45
C THR A 330 -7.40 -7.06 -18.39
N GLY A 331 -8.42 -7.10 -17.54
CA GLY A 331 -9.15 -8.33 -17.22
C GLY A 331 -8.37 -9.24 -16.26
N GLU A 332 -7.33 -8.75 -15.60
CA GLU A 332 -6.51 -9.51 -14.66
C GLU A 332 -6.36 -8.78 -13.33
N TRP A 333 -6.47 -9.52 -12.23
CA TRP A 333 -6.13 -9.07 -10.90
C TRP A 333 -4.88 -9.81 -10.43
N ILE A 334 -3.83 -9.07 -10.10
CA ILE A 334 -2.56 -9.60 -9.59
C ILE A 334 -2.38 -9.05 -8.20
N ASP A 335 -2.29 -9.89 -7.17
CA ASP A 335 -2.03 -9.42 -5.81
C ASP A 335 -0.59 -8.90 -5.66
N ASP A 336 -0.41 -7.93 -4.76
CA ASP A 336 0.92 -7.35 -4.53
C ASP A 336 1.81 -8.36 -3.80
N PHE A 337 3.11 -8.37 -4.11
CA PHE A 337 4.05 -9.29 -3.49
C PHE A 337 4.21 -8.99 -1.99
N SER A 338 4.59 -10.02 -1.22
CA SER A 338 4.93 -9.92 0.20
C SER A 338 6.39 -10.31 0.42
N LEU A 339 7.02 -9.76 1.45
CA LEU A 339 8.37 -10.14 1.87
C LEU A 339 8.39 -11.45 2.66
N THR A 340 7.22 -11.87 3.15
CA THR A 340 6.99 -13.09 3.90
C THR A 340 5.93 -13.95 3.19
N ASP A 341 5.98 -15.26 3.41
CA ASP A 341 5.13 -16.23 2.73
C ASP A 341 4.77 -17.38 3.67
N THR A 342 3.47 -17.56 3.92
CA THR A 342 2.90 -18.61 4.76
C THR A 342 1.72 -19.26 4.03
N ILE A 343 1.32 -20.47 4.44
CA ILE A 343 0.17 -21.16 3.85
C ILE A 343 -1.11 -20.33 4.05
N GLU A 344 -1.30 -19.82 5.27
CA GLU A 344 -2.44 -18.99 5.67
C GLU A 344 -2.49 -17.68 4.88
N LEU A 345 -1.33 -17.09 4.54
CA LEU A 345 -1.29 -15.88 3.72
C LEU A 345 -1.78 -16.16 2.30
N ARG A 346 -1.38 -17.31 1.74
CA ARG A 346 -1.82 -17.73 0.40
C ARG A 346 -3.32 -18.03 0.37
N GLU A 347 -3.85 -18.64 1.42
CA GLU A 347 -5.30 -18.89 1.60
C GLU A 347 -6.06 -17.57 1.76
N LEU A 348 -5.57 -16.67 2.62
CA LEU A 348 -6.17 -15.36 2.84
C LEU A 348 -6.28 -14.53 1.56
N LEU A 349 -5.28 -14.58 0.69
CA LEU A 349 -5.33 -13.91 -0.62
C LEU A 349 -6.48 -14.44 -1.50
N GLN A 350 -6.80 -15.73 -1.39
CA GLN A 350 -7.94 -16.35 -2.07
C GLN A 350 -9.27 -15.98 -1.40
N ASP A 351 -9.33 -16.02 -0.08
CA ASP A 351 -10.57 -15.75 0.67
C ASP A 351 -11.00 -14.29 0.56
N THR A 352 -10.05 -13.36 0.60
CA THR A 352 -10.29 -11.92 0.39
C THR A 352 -10.74 -11.56 -1.04
N ARG A 353 -10.73 -12.53 -1.97
CA ARG A 353 -11.25 -12.35 -3.33
C ARG A 353 -12.67 -11.85 -3.35
N GLU A 354 -13.50 -12.25 -2.40
CA GLU A 354 -14.89 -11.79 -2.35
C GLU A 354 -14.98 -10.26 -2.20
N TYR A 355 -14.13 -9.65 -1.36
CA TYR A 355 -14.07 -8.20 -1.19
C TYR A 355 -13.58 -7.50 -2.45
N LYS A 356 -12.55 -8.05 -3.10
CA LYS A 356 -12.02 -7.56 -4.39
C LYS A 356 -13.11 -7.59 -5.48
N CYS A 357 -13.90 -8.66 -5.52
CA CYS A 357 -15.04 -8.82 -6.41
C CYS A 357 -16.16 -7.82 -6.14
N ARG A 358 -16.54 -7.61 -4.87
CA ARG A 358 -17.54 -6.61 -4.47
C ARG A 358 -17.08 -5.19 -4.84
N ALA A 359 -15.81 -4.86 -4.61
CA ALA A 359 -15.21 -3.59 -5.02
C ALA A 359 -15.30 -3.35 -6.54
N LEU A 360 -14.96 -4.37 -7.34
CA LEU A 360 -15.12 -4.32 -8.80
C LEU A 360 -16.58 -4.15 -9.21
N GLY A 361 -17.50 -4.88 -8.57
CA GLY A 361 -18.94 -4.77 -8.80
C GLY A 361 -19.47 -3.36 -8.57
N LEU A 362 -19.07 -2.73 -7.46
CA LEU A 362 -19.40 -1.32 -7.17
C LEU A 362 -18.82 -0.37 -8.23
N ALA A 363 -17.58 -0.59 -8.65
CA ALA A 363 -16.90 0.25 -9.63
C ALA A 363 -17.54 0.20 -11.02
N VAL A 364 -18.07 -0.96 -11.43
CA VAL A 364 -18.71 -1.14 -12.75
C VAL A 364 -20.22 -0.92 -12.74
N PHE A 365 -20.81 -0.67 -11.57
CA PHE A 365 -22.26 -0.66 -11.38
C PHE A 365 -23.01 0.31 -12.31
N LYS A 366 -22.40 1.44 -12.63
CA LYS A 366 -22.95 2.48 -13.53
C LYS A 366 -22.38 2.44 -14.95
N LEU A 367 -21.49 1.49 -15.23
CA LEU A 367 -20.83 1.37 -16.52
C LEU A 367 -21.65 0.51 -17.48
N ASP A 368 -21.25 0.52 -18.75
CA ASP A 368 -21.85 -0.29 -19.81
C ASP A 368 -21.87 -1.81 -19.44
N PRO A 369 -22.91 -2.57 -19.84
CA PRO A 369 -23.00 -4.01 -19.58
C PRO A 369 -21.78 -4.83 -19.99
N ALA A 370 -20.99 -4.38 -20.98
CA ALA A 370 -19.73 -5.02 -21.34
C ALA A 370 -18.69 -4.99 -20.22
N TYR A 371 -18.68 -3.94 -19.39
CA TYR A 371 -17.84 -3.89 -18.18
C TYR A 371 -18.42 -4.75 -17.06
N GLN A 372 -19.74 -4.75 -16.88
CA GLN A 372 -20.40 -5.54 -15.82
C GLN A 372 -20.26 -7.05 -16.01
N SER A 373 -20.25 -7.51 -17.27
CA SER A 373 -20.09 -8.93 -17.63
C SER A 373 -18.64 -9.35 -17.86
N ARG A 374 -17.68 -8.45 -17.65
CA ARG A 374 -16.26 -8.73 -17.87
C ARG A 374 -15.79 -9.84 -16.92
N GLN A 375 -14.97 -10.74 -17.46
CA GLN A 375 -14.28 -11.75 -16.66
C GLN A 375 -12.95 -11.20 -16.18
N ILE A 376 -12.68 -11.35 -14.88
CA ILE A 376 -11.42 -11.01 -14.24
C ILE A 376 -10.73 -12.31 -13.83
N ARG A 377 -9.51 -12.50 -14.34
CA ARG A 377 -8.62 -13.57 -13.93
C ARG A 377 -7.84 -13.12 -12.69
N PHE A 378 -8.10 -13.76 -11.56
CA PHE A 378 -7.30 -13.61 -10.36
C PHE A 378 -6.10 -14.53 -10.47
N GLN A 379 -4.91 -13.94 -10.51
CA GLN A 379 -3.65 -14.67 -10.44
C GLN A 379 -3.34 -14.89 -8.97
N GLY A 380 -3.15 -16.16 -8.58
CA GLY A 380 -2.78 -16.52 -7.21
C GLY A 380 -1.40 -15.99 -6.80
N HIS A 381 -1.05 -16.24 -5.53
CA HIS A 381 0.25 -15.87 -4.97
C HIS A 381 1.38 -16.39 -5.86
N VAL A 382 2.28 -15.49 -6.26
CA VAL A 382 3.40 -15.81 -7.13
C VAL A 382 4.57 -16.26 -6.28
N THR A 383 4.81 -17.57 -6.21
CA THR A 383 6.02 -18.10 -5.56
C THR A 383 7.20 -18.01 -6.50
N PHE A 384 8.31 -17.49 -5.99
CA PHE A 384 9.54 -17.28 -6.75
C PHE A 384 10.57 -18.33 -6.38
N VAL A 385 10.41 -19.53 -6.92
CA VAL A 385 11.42 -20.59 -6.79
C VAL A 385 12.47 -20.43 -7.89
N LYS A 386 13.75 -20.53 -7.52
CA LYS A 386 14.85 -20.52 -8.50
C LYS A 386 14.69 -21.69 -9.47
N GLY A 387 14.41 -21.41 -10.74
CA GLY A 387 14.31 -22.42 -11.79
C GLY A 387 12.92 -23.01 -12.05
N HIS A 388 11.86 -22.54 -11.39
CA HIS A 388 10.48 -22.93 -11.72
C HIS A 388 9.66 -21.72 -12.16
N PRO A 389 8.87 -21.84 -13.24
CA PRO A 389 7.94 -20.79 -13.61
C PRO A 389 6.90 -20.61 -12.49
N PRO A 390 6.43 -19.37 -12.26
CA PRO A 390 5.44 -19.11 -11.22
C PRO A 390 4.21 -20.01 -11.40
N ILE A 391 3.78 -20.67 -10.32
CA ILE A 391 2.63 -21.58 -10.36
C ILE A 391 1.40 -20.75 -10.71
N LYS A 392 0.87 -20.95 -11.93
CA LYS A 392 -0.33 -20.27 -12.42
C LYS A 392 -1.56 -20.93 -11.81
N GLN A 393 -2.06 -20.43 -10.68
CA GLN A 393 -3.47 -20.61 -10.35
C GLN A 393 -4.27 -19.53 -11.07
N ASN A 394 -5.06 -19.92 -12.08
CA ASN A 394 -5.93 -19.03 -12.83
C ASN A 394 -7.36 -19.24 -12.36
N ALA A 395 -7.78 -18.54 -11.31
CA ALA A 395 -9.19 -18.50 -10.96
C ALA A 395 -9.85 -17.38 -11.78
N VAL A 396 -10.70 -17.76 -12.74
CA VAL A 396 -11.51 -16.79 -13.48
C VAL A 396 -12.79 -16.52 -12.67
N ALA A 397 -13.08 -15.26 -12.37
CA ALA A 397 -14.39 -14.84 -11.89
C ALA A 397 -15.01 -13.93 -12.94
N VAL A 398 -16.28 -14.16 -13.27
CA VAL A 398 -17.12 -13.07 -13.79
C VAL A 398 -17.23 -12.04 -12.68
N ILE A 399 -17.09 -10.73 -12.97
CA ILE A 399 -17.34 -9.69 -11.95
C ILE A 399 -18.68 -9.99 -11.30
N PRO A 400 -18.72 -10.41 -10.02
CA PRO A 400 -19.95 -10.91 -9.45
C PRO A 400 -20.93 -9.76 -9.24
N ASN A 401 -22.22 -10.03 -9.41
CA ASN A 401 -23.29 -9.14 -8.96
C ASN A 401 -23.55 -9.24 -7.45
N THR A 402 -22.55 -9.65 -6.66
CA THR A 402 -22.68 -9.87 -5.21
C THR A 402 -22.40 -8.62 -4.39
N CYS A 403 -22.01 -7.50 -5.03
CA CYS A 403 -21.92 -6.23 -4.34
C CYS A 403 -23.31 -5.76 -3.92
N SER A 404 -23.40 -5.24 -2.70
CA SER A 404 -24.60 -4.51 -2.27
C SER A 404 -24.51 -3.05 -2.66
N THR A 405 -25.62 -2.48 -3.09
CA THR A 405 -25.74 -1.04 -3.38
C THR A 405 -26.80 -0.37 -2.50
N ARG A 406 -27.14 -1.00 -1.37
CA ARG A 406 -28.14 -0.46 -0.45
C ARG A 406 -27.67 0.87 0.13
N MET A 407 -28.47 1.90 -0.12
CA MET A 407 -28.27 3.28 0.33
C MET A 407 -29.41 3.69 1.29
N LEU A 408 -29.32 4.88 1.88
CA LEU A 408 -30.40 5.40 2.72
C LEU A 408 -31.74 5.44 1.97
N SER A 409 -32.79 4.94 2.62
CA SER A 409 -34.16 5.08 2.16
C SER A 409 -34.65 6.53 2.33
N GLN A 410 -35.81 6.87 1.76
CA GLN A 410 -36.41 8.20 2.01
C GLN A 410 -36.65 8.43 3.50
N HIS A 411 -37.06 7.39 4.24
CA HIS A 411 -37.25 7.46 5.68
C HIS A 411 -35.92 7.66 6.40
N GLY A 412 -34.86 6.97 5.98
CA GLY A 412 -33.51 7.16 6.52
C GLY A 412 -33.02 8.61 6.32
N LEU A 413 -33.19 9.17 5.12
CA LEU A 413 -32.81 10.56 4.84
C LEU A 413 -33.55 11.57 5.73
N THR A 414 -34.85 11.36 6.00
CA THR A 414 -35.63 12.24 6.88
C THR A 414 -35.31 12.08 8.37
N ASP A 415 -34.91 10.88 8.81
CA ASP A 415 -34.62 10.58 10.23
C ASP A 415 -33.18 10.95 10.62
N LEU A 416 -32.26 11.11 9.65
CA LEU A 416 -30.83 11.32 9.89
C LEU A 416 -30.53 12.48 10.86
N SER A 417 -31.13 13.66 10.69
CA SER A 417 -30.90 14.80 11.59
C SER A 417 -31.31 14.51 13.04
N GLY A 418 -32.45 13.81 13.20
CA GLY A 418 -32.95 13.39 14.51
C GLY A 418 -32.01 12.37 15.15
N GLU A 419 -31.47 11.45 14.35
CA GLU A 419 -30.51 10.46 14.84
C GLU A 419 -29.14 11.07 15.21
N ILE A 420 -28.64 12.03 14.43
CA ILE A 420 -27.43 12.81 14.78
C ILE A 420 -27.62 13.49 16.14
N SER A 421 -28.77 14.15 16.34
CA SER A 421 -29.10 14.81 17.61
C SER A 421 -29.24 13.82 18.77
N ARG A 422 -29.82 12.63 18.52
CA ARG A 422 -30.03 11.59 19.53
C ARG A 422 -28.73 10.96 20.00
N GLN A 423 -27.83 10.64 19.08
CA GLN A 423 -26.55 10.01 19.42
C GLN A 423 -25.52 11.03 19.94
N ASN A 424 -25.75 12.34 19.69
CA ASN A 424 -24.85 13.43 20.08
C ASN A 424 -23.38 13.18 19.66
N LYS A 425 -23.21 12.56 18.48
CA LYS A 425 -21.90 12.30 17.87
C LYS A 425 -21.58 13.44 16.90
N GLY A 426 -20.33 13.93 16.95
CA GLY A 426 -19.86 14.99 16.06
C GLY A 426 -19.63 14.57 14.61
N THR A 427 -19.62 13.26 14.34
CA THR A 427 -19.38 12.69 12.99
C THR A 427 -20.20 11.41 12.78
N VAL A 428 -20.55 11.16 11.51
CA VAL A 428 -21.17 9.89 11.08
C VAL A 428 -20.08 8.84 10.87
N ASP A 429 -19.91 7.96 11.86
CA ASP A 429 -18.95 6.86 11.89
C ASP A 429 -19.64 5.49 11.69
N PRO A 430 -18.90 4.36 11.59
CA PRO A 430 -19.51 3.05 11.42
C PRO A 430 -20.45 2.66 12.57
N GLU A 431 -20.08 2.98 13.80
CA GLU A 431 -20.85 2.64 15.00
C GLU A 431 -22.17 3.42 15.06
N PHE A 432 -22.17 4.67 14.59
CA PHE A 432 -23.36 5.50 14.44
C PHE A 432 -24.36 4.80 13.51
N ILE A 433 -23.89 4.33 12.36
CA ILE A 433 -24.71 3.65 11.36
C ILE A 433 -25.22 2.31 11.90
N LEU A 434 -24.38 1.53 12.57
CA LEU A 434 -24.79 0.26 13.17
C LEU A 434 -25.82 0.47 14.29
N SER A 435 -25.60 1.43 15.18
CA SER A 435 -26.53 1.78 16.26
C SER A 435 -27.88 2.25 15.72
N TRP A 436 -27.87 3.06 14.66
CA TRP A 436 -29.08 3.50 13.99
C TRP A 436 -29.80 2.35 13.29
N HIS A 437 -29.05 1.46 12.64
CA HIS A 437 -29.57 0.26 11.99
C HIS A 437 -30.23 -0.70 12.99
N LEU A 438 -29.72 -0.84 14.20
CA LEU A 438 -30.38 -1.65 15.26
C LEU A 438 -31.79 -1.14 15.61
N LYS A 439 -32.05 0.16 15.47
CA LYS A 439 -33.34 0.80 15.73
C LYS A 439 -34.28 0.74 14.51
N MET A 440 -33.78 1.08 13.32
CA MET A 440 -34.62 1.17 12.11
C MET A 440 -34.69 -0.12 11.29
N SER A 441 -33.67 -0.97 11.38
CA SER A 441 -33.54 -2.24 10.66
C SER A 441 -33.80 -2.05 9.15
N THR A 442 -34.69 -2.85 8.58
CA THR A 442 -35.02 -2.85 7.15
C THR A 442 -35.55 -1.53 6.60
N LYS A 443 -36.07 -0.64 7.45
CA LYS A 443 -36.61 0.66 7.02
C LYS A 443 -35.52 1.68 6.69
N MET A 444 -34.30 1.45 7.18
CA MET A 444 -33.18 2.38 7.01
C MET A 444 -32.67 2.42 5.57
N LEU A 445 -32.64 1.26 4.91
CA LEU A 445 -31.95 1.07 3.64
C LEU A 445 -32.91 0.73 2.52
N LYS A 446 -32.57 1.11 1.29
CA LYS A 446 -33.23 0.68 0.05
C LYS A 446 -32.21 0.15 -0.93
N GLU A 447 -32.60 -0.88 -1.68
CA GLU A 447 -31.82 -1.35 -2.84
C GLU A 447 -31.81 -0.27 -3.91
N VAL A 448 -30.65 -0.02 -4.51
CA VAL A 448 -30.48 0.91 -5.64
C VAL A 448 -30.20 0.08 -6.88
N THR A 449 -30.99 0.22 -7.93
CA THR A 449 -30.71 -0.45 -9.21
C THR A 449 -29.83 0.45 -10.10
N PRO A 450 -29.13 -0.07 -11.13
CA PRO A 450 -28.32 0.76 -12.02
C PRO A 450 -29.08 1.96 -12.62
N PRO A 451 -30.34 1.82 -13.10
CA PRO A 451 -31.12 2.96 -13.58
C PRO A 451 -31.43 4.00 -12.49
N MET A 452 -31.57 3.57 -11.23
CA MET A 452 -31.85 4.44 -10.09
C MET A 452 -30.60 5.10 -9.53
N ALA A 453 -29.38 4.65 -9.89
CA ALA A 453 -28.15 5.11 -9.27
C ALA A 453 -27.92 6.62 -9.43
N SER A 454 -28.12 7.14 -10.64
CA SER A 454 -27.97 8.57 -10.93
C SER A 454 -28.97 9.41 -10.15
N GLU A 455 -30.22 8.97 -10.06
CA GLU A 455 -31.27 9.66 -9.30
C GLU A 455 -31.02 9.58 -7.80
N ALA A 456 -30.66 8.41 -7.27
CA ALA A 456 -30.34 8.22 -5.85
C ALA A 456 -29.20 9.14 -5.40
N ILE A 457 -28.19 9.33 -6.25
CA ILE A 457 -27.07 10.22 -5.99
C ILE A 457 -27.45 11.68 -6.14
N SER A 458 -28.23 12.03 -7.17
CA SER A 458 -28.82 13.37 -7.28
C SER A 458 -29.63 13.72 -6.04
N ASN A 459 -30.40 12.76 -5.50
CA ASN A 459 -31.21 12.94 -4.29
C ASN A 459 -30.36 13.06 -3.01
N MET A 460 -29.13 12.53 -2.96
CA MET A 460 -28.19 12.84 -1.87
C MET A 460 -27.79 14.32 -1.85
N PHE A 461 -27.81 14.98 -3.01
CA PHE A 461 -27.35 16.36 -3.19
C PHE A 461 -28.48 17.36 -3.53
N GLY A 462 -29.73 16.88 -3.61
CA GLY A 462 -30.93 17.60 -4.03
C GLY A 462 -31.54 18.51 -2.96
N THR A 463 -31.30 19.81 -3.15
CA THR A 463 -32.00 21.05 -2.72
C THR A 463 -32.51 21.31 -1.28
N GLU A 464 -32.06 22.49 -0.85
CA GLU A 464 -32.47 23.45 0.19
C GLU A 464 -32.14 23.19 1.65
N SER A 465 -31.33 24.12 2.14
CA SER A 465 -30.90 24.39 3.50
C SER A 465 -32.08 24.82 4.37
N ASP A 466 -32.77 23.85 4.94
CA ASP A 466 -33.49 24.08 6.19
C ASP A 466 -32.52 23.82 7.34
N ALA A 467 -32.56 24.66 8.38
CA ALA A 467 -31.75 24.51 9.60
C ALA A 467 -31.99 23.18 10.35
N GLN A 468 -32.98 22.37 9.92
CA GLN A 468 -33.30 21.04 10.46
C GLN A 468 -32.78 19.87 9.61
N LYS A 469 -32.12 20.09 8.45
CA LYS A 469 -31.59 19.01 7.61
C LYS A 469 -30.12 18.71 7.91
N ALA A 470 -29.75 17.42 7.88
CA ALA A 470 -28.39 16.94 8.04
C ALA A 470 -27.47 17.55 6.96
N SER A 471 -26.19 17.75 7.28
CA SER A 471 -25.26 18.34 6.34
C SER A 471 -25.03 17.42 5.13
N ARG A 472 -24.62 17.99 3.99
CA ARG A 472 -24.23 17.20 2.80
C ARG A 472 -23.14 16.19 3.13
N GLN A 473 -22.23 16.54 4.04
CA GLN A 473 -21.14 15.67 4.49
C GLN A 473 -21.67 14.49 5.31
N ASP A 474 -22.65 14.71 6.18
CA ASP A 474 -23.27 13.64 6.98
C ASP A 474 -24.06 12.67 6.10
N ILE A 475 -24.82 13.18 5.13
CA ILE A 475 -25.55 12.35 4.17
C ILE A 475 -24.59 11.49 3.34
N TYR A 476 -23.48 12.08 2.88
CA TYR A 476 -22.45 11.35 2.14
C TYR A 476 -21.80 10.27 3.00
N ARG A 477 -21.33 10.62 4.21
CA ARG A 477 -20.72 9.67 5.16
C ARG A 477 -21.68 8.54 5.51
N ALA A 478 -22.96 8.85 5.71
CA ALA A 478 -23.96 7.85 6.03
C ALA A 478 -24.13 6.85 4.88
N ASN A 479 -24.30 7.32 3.64
CA ASN A 479 -24.42 6.42 2.49
C ASN A 479 -23.14 5.61 2.24
N LEU A 480 -21.97 6.24 2.38
CA LEU A 480 -20.68 5.54 2.27
C LEU A 480 -20.60 4.39 3.28
N TRP A 481 -20.89 4.65 4.55
CA TRP A 481 -20.85 3.62 5.58
C TRP A 481 -21.95 2.57 5.42
N CYS A 482 -23.15 2.94 4.96
CA CYS A 482 -24.19 1.96 4.64
C CYS A 482 -23.72 0.97 3.58
N ILE A 483 -23.14 1.45 2.47
CA ILE A 483 -22.62 0.59 1.40
C ILE A 483 -21.47 -0.27 1.92
N MET A 484 -20.52 0.33 2.64
CA MET A 484 -19.36 -0.38 3.19
C MET A 484 -19.77 -1.49 4.16
N LEU A 485 -20.57 -1.18 5.18
CA LEU A 485 -20.98 -2.13 6.20
C LEU A 485 -21.81 -3.28 5.61
N ASP A 486 -22.61 -3.01 4.59
CA ASP A 486 -23.36 -4.04 3.90
C ASP A 486 -22.46 -4.98 3.09
N ASN A 487 -21.52 -4.41 2.32
CA ASN A 487 -20.52 -5.16 1.57
C ASN A 487 -19.49 -5.88 2.46
N LEU A 488 -19.46 -5.61 3.77
CA LEU A 488 -18.68 -6.36 4.75
C LEU A 488 -19.53 -7.38 5.54
N GLY A 489 -20.85 -7.42 5.30
CA GLY A 489 -21.78 -8.37 5.93
C GLY A 489 -22.21 -7.99 7.35
N TYR A 490 -22.20 -6.71 7.70
CA TYR A 490 -22.75 -6.23 8.98
C TYR A 490 -24.28 -6.09 8.96
N PHE A 491 -24.88 -6.07 7.77
CA PHE A 491 -26.33 -6.18 7.59
C PHE A 491 -26.67 -7.56 7.00
N ALA A 492 -27.72 -8.18 7.53
CA ALA A 492 -28.25 -9.41 6.97
C ALA A 492 -28.86 -9.15 5.59
N ARG A 493 -28.99 -10.21 4.78
CA ARG A 493 -29.62 -10.12 3.45
C ARG A 493 -31.04 -9.56 3.52
N MET A 494 -31.81 -9.94 4.55
CA MET A 494 -33.17 -9.42 4.78
C MET A 494 -33.19 -8.01 5.39
N GLY A 495 -32.04 -7.38 5.61
CA GLY A 495 -31.91 -6.01 6.12
C GLY A 495 -31.91 -5.87 7.66
N GLY A 496 -31.93 -6.98 8.41
CA GLY A 496 -31.74 -6.98 9.88
C GLY A 496 -30.27 -6.96 10.29
N ALA A 497 -29.96 -6.75 11.56
CA ALA A 497 -28.57 -6.67 12.04
C ALA A 497 -27.93 -8.06 12.22
N THR A 498 -26.68 -8.22 11.80
CA THR A 498 -25.90 -9.44 12.06
C THR A 498 -25.31 -9.45 13.47
N ALA A 499 -24.79 -10.60 13.92
CA ALA A 499 -24.09 -10.70 15.19
C ALA A 499 -22.92 -9.71 15.28
N PHE A 500 -22.09 -9.66 14.22
CA PHE A 500 -20.99 -8.71 14.08
C PHE A 500 -21.47 -7.25 14.15
N GLY A 501 -22.57 -6.91 13.46
CA GLY A 501 -23.16 -5.57 13.50
C GLY A 501 -23.62 -5.16 14.90
N LYS A 502 -24.24 -6.08 15.65
CA LYS A 502 -24.72 -5.83 17.01
C LYS A 502 -23.58 -5.53 17.99
N VAL A 503 -22.52 -6.33 17.95
CA VAL A 503 -21.40 -6.19 18.91
C VAL A 503 -20.53 -4.98 18.58
N LEU A 504 -20.30 -4.69 17.30
CA LEU A 504 -19.49 -3.55 16.88
C LEU A 504 -20.16 -2.21 17.19
N ALA A 505 -21.50 -2.13 17.11
CA ALA A 505 -22.28 -0.91 17.34
C ALA A 505 -21.95 -0.19 18.66
N ASN A 506 -21.58 -0.94 19.70
CA ASN A 506 -21.30 -0.42 21.04
C ASN A 506 -19.85 -0.63 21.49
N SER A 507 -18.93 -0.93 20.56
CA SER A 507 -17.56 -1.28 20.91
C SER A 507 -16.67 -0.08 21.27
N GLY A 508 -16.95 1.10 20.71
CA GLY A 508 -16.10 2.28 20.86
C GLY A 508 -14.70 2.09 20.26
N LEU A 509 -14.59 1.28 19.21
CA LEU A 509 -13.35 0.91 18.51
C LEU A 509 -13.29 1.45 17.07
N GLY A 510 -14.41 1.93 16.53
CA GLY A 510 -14.49 2.54 15.20
C GLY A 510 -13.88 1.66 14.10
N LEU A 511 -12.99 2.24 13.29
CA LEU A 511 -12.35 1.55 12.17
C LEU A 511 -11.46 0.38 12.63
N THR A 512 -10.79 0.50 13.78
CA THR A 512 -9.98 -0.58 14.35
C THR A 512 -10.86 -1.76 14.79
N GLY A 513 -12.10 -1.49 15.24
CA GLY A 513 -13.08 -2.53 15.54
C GLY A 513 -13.51 -3.31 14.30
N ILE A 514 -13.70 -2.61 13.17
CA ILE A 514 -13.93 -3.28 11.87
C ILE A 514 -12.74 -4.14 11.50
N LEU A 515 -11.52 -3.58 11.53
CA LEU A 515 -10.31 -4.33 11.20
C LEU A 515 -10.19 -5.59 12.05
N PHE A 516 -10.39 -5.48 13.35
CA PHE A 516 -10.37 -6.62 14.27
C PHE A 516 -11.43 -7.67 13.88
N ILE A 517 -12.70 -7.28 13.68
CA ILE A 517 -13.74 -8.25 13.32
C ILE A 517 -13.46 -8.90 11.97
N GLU A 518 -12.99 -8.15 10.96
CA GLU A 518 -12.64 -8.74 9.67
C GLU A 518 -11.50 -9.75 9.84
N MET A 519 -10.46 -9.43 10.62
CA MET A 519 -9.38 -10.37 10.91
C MET A 519 -9.86 -11.61 11.68
N LEU A 520 -10.82 -11.46 12.59
CA LEU A 520 -11.45 -12.56 13.32
C LEU A 520 -12.24 -13.47 12.38
N LYS A 521 -12.98 -12.93 11.40
CA LYS A 521 -13.73 -13.72 10.39
C LYS A 521 -12.84 -14.64 9.56
N PHE A 522 -11.57 -14.26 9.35
CA PHE A 522 -10.57 -15.08 8.65
C PHE A 522 -9.69 -15.91 9.60
N GLY A 523 -10.03 -16.01 10.89
CA GLY A 523 -9.28 -16.86 11.83
C GLY A 523 -7.87 -16.35 12.16
N LEU A 524 -7.57 -15.07 11.94
CA LEU A 524 -6.20 -14.54 12.09
C LEU A 524 -5.77 -14.30 13.55
N PHE A 525 -6.67 -14.45 14.52
CA PHE A 525 -6.36 -14.44 15.95
C PHE A 525 -6.25 -15.85 16.51
N THR A 526 -5.50 -16.72 15.82
CA THR A 526 -5.05 -17.99 16.38
C THR A 526 -3.82 -17.75 17.28
N GLY A 527 -3.54 -18.69 18.18
CA GLY A 527 -2.23 -18.80 18.85
C GLY A 527 -1.19 -19.55 18.02
N ASP A 528 -1.65 -20.30 17.02
CA ASP A 528 -0.82 -21.20 16.23
C ASP A 528 0.25 -20.45 15.41
N GLU A 529 1.39 -21.12 15.27
CA GLU A 529 2.47 -20.72 14.38
C GLU A 529 2.04 -20.90 12.92
N PHE A 530 2.19 -19.84 12.11
CA PHE A 530 1.85 -19.91 10.69
C PHE A 530 2.80 -20.84 9.92
N GLU A 531 2.23 -21.72 9.10
CA GLU A 531 2.98 -22.73 8.39
C GLU A 531 3.73 -22.16 7.20
N ILE A 532 4.96 -22.63 7.01
CA ILE A 532 5.82 -22.19 5.90
C ILE A 532 5.68 -23.16 4.74
N PRO A 533 5.31 -22.67 3.54
CA PRO A 533 5.24 -23.48 2.35
C PRO A 533 6.56 -24.16 2.03
N ALA A 534 6.50 -25.38 1.51
CA ALA A 534 7.69 -26.16 1.16
C ALA A 534 8.59 -25.48 0.10
N ASP A 535 8.03 -24.58 -0.69
CA ASP A 535 8.71 -23.83 -1.74
C ASP A 535 9.20 -22.43 -1.29
N ALA A 536 8.96 -22.03 -0.04
CA ALA A 536 9.46 -20.78 0.50
C ALA A 536 10.97 -20.84 0.78
N PRO A 537 11.74 -19.78 0.48
CA PRO A 537 13.21 -19.80 0.61
C PRO A 537 13.72 -19.62 2.05
N ILE A 538 12.83 -19.56 3.05
CA ILE A 538 13.20 -19.30 4.44
C ILE A 538 13.74 -20.56 5.13
N SER A 539 14.81 -20.41 5.92
CA SER A 539 15.40 -21.51 6.67
C SER A 539 14.56 -21.87 7.91
N LYS A 540 14.40 -23.17 8.18
CA LYS A 540 13.78 -23.68 9.42
C LYS A 540 14.46 -23.17 10.69
N GLU A 541 15.75 -22.83 10.61
CA GLU A 541 16.54 -22.26 11.71
C GLU A 541 15.97 -20.93 12.20
N VAL A 542 15.44 -20.10 11.29
CA VAL A 542 14.83 -18.80 11.62
C VAL A 542 13.62 -19.03 12.53
N ILE A 543 12.85 -20.06 12.24
CA ILE A 543 11.57 -20.38 12.91
C ILE A 543 11.82 -20.95 14.29
N SER A 544 12.76 -21.90 14.38
CA SER A 544 13.14 -22.52 15.66
C SER A 544 13.62 -21.50 16.70
N LYS A 545 14.16 -20.35 16.27
CA LYS A 545 14.60 -19.29 17.19
C LYS A 545 13.44 -18.70 18.01
N TYR A 546 12.28 -18.48 17.40
CA TYR A 546 11.18 -17.74 18.03
C TYR A 546 10.21 -18.63 18.81
N ARG A 547 10.20 -19.94 18.53
CA ARG A 547 9.43 -20.92 19.30
C ARG A 547 10.16 -21.37 20.57
N GLY A 548 11.46 -21.62 20.48
CA GLY A 548 12.26 -22.11 21.61
C GLY A 548 11.74 -23.45 22.16
N THR A 549 11.77 -23.61 23.49
CA THR A 549 11.30 -24.79 24.23
C THR A 549 9.97 -24.56 24.96
N MET A 550 9.28 -23.45 24.68
CA MET A 550 8.06 -23.06 25.39
C MET A 550 6.94 -24.11 25.18
N PRO A 551 6.14 -24.40 26.23
CA PRO A 551 4.90 -25.15 26.09
C PRO A 551 3.98 -24.51 25.04
N GLN A 552 3.21 -25.34 24.33
CA GLN A 552 2.36 -24.88 23.22
C GLN A 552 1.33 -23.84 23.68
N ASP A 553 0.67 -24.09 24.80
CA ASP A 553 -0.34 -23.19 25.37
C ASP A 553 0.23 -21.81 25.75
N VAL A 554 1.46 -21.77 26.26
CA VAL A 554 2.19 -20.51 26.54
C VAL A 554 2.49 -19.78 25.24
N PHE A 555 3.05 -20.48 24.25
CA PHE A 555 3.35 -19.89 22.95
C PHE A 555 2.10 -19.32 22.26
N ASP A 556 0.97 -20.03 22.35
CA ASP A 556 -0.31 -19.62 21.78
C ASP A 556 -0.81 -18.33 22.41
N MET A 557 -0.75 -18.21 23.74
CA MET A 557 -1.14 -16.99 24.46
C MET A 557 -0.25 -15.80 24.11
N ILE A 558 1.08 -15.98 24.11
CA ILE A 558 2.04 -14.92 23.77
C ILE A 558 1.81 -14.45 22.33
N SER A 559 1.64 -15.38 21.40
CA SER A 559 1.41 -15.07 19.99
C SER A 559 0.09 -14.35 19.77
N LEU A 560 -0.97 -14.76 20.47
CA LEU A 560 -2.27 -14.08 20.42
C LEU A 560 -2.15 -12.63 20.93
N ILE A 561 -1.59 -12.42 22.12
CA ILE A 561 -1.43 -11.08 22.71
C ILE A 561 -0.60 -10.19 21.79
N SER A 562 0.52 -10.70 21.27
CA SER A 562 1.38 -9.92 20.38
C SER A 562 0.70 -9.57 19.06
N ARG A 563 -0.11 -10.48 18.50
CA ARG A 563 -0.90 -10.24 17.29
C ARG A 563 -1.93 -9.13 17.50
N VAL A 564 -2.68 -9.17 18.60
CA VAL A 564 -3.66 -8.11 18.94
C VAL A 564 -2.95 -6.78 19.18
N ALA A 565 -1.80 -6.79 19.84
CA ALA A 565 -0.98 -5.59 20.09
C ALA A 565 -0.43 -4.93 18.82
N CYS A 566 -0.24 -5.68 17.73
CA CYS A 566 0.16 -5.10 16.43
C CYS A 566 -0.88 -4.12 15.85
N LEU A 567 -2.13 -4.14 16.35
CA LEU A 567 -3.20 -3.25 15.90
C LEU A 567 -3.20 -1.90 16.63
N VAL A 568 -2.39 -1.76 17.68
CA VAL A 568 -2.22 -0.53 18.45
C VAL A 568 -0.82 0.02 18.17
N PRO A 569 -0.70 1.15 17.44
CA PRO A 569 0.61 1.71 17.13
C PRO A 569 1.28 2.24 18.40
N ALA A 570 2.58 2.02 18.51
CA ALA A 570 3.41 2.57 19.57
C ALA A 570 3.81 4.03 19.30
N THR A 571 4.08 4.78 20.35
CA THR A 571 4.64 6.12 20.28
C THR A 571 6.16 6.05 20.26
N VAL A 572 6.77 6.39 19.12
CA VAL A 572 8.21 6.25 18.89
C VAL A 572 8.86 7.56 18.47
N GLU A 573 10.13 7.73 18.85
CA GLU A 573 10.96 8.83 18.36
C GLU A 573 11.12 8.76 16.83
N PRO A 574 11.17 9.90 16.12
CA PRO A 574 11.28 9.95 14.65
C PRO A 574 12.73 9.68 14.18
N VAL A 575 13.31 8.58 14.63
CA VAL A 575 14.65 8.09 14.27
C VAL A 575 14.55 6.61 13.87
N HIS A 576 15.55 6.10 13.16
CA HIS A 576 15.56 4.67 12.78
C HIS A 576 15.36 3.76 13.98
N TRP A 577 14.59 2.69 13.78
CA TRP A 577 14.32 1.70 14.81
C TRP A 577 15.61 1.01 15.24
N ARG A 578 15.85 0.98 16.56
CA ARG A 578 17.02 0.36 17.19
C ARG A 578 16.64 -0.81 18.10
N GLY A 579 15.34 -1.07 18.26
CA GLY A 579 14.86 -2.26 18.94
C GLY A 579 15.00 -3.52 18.07
N GLU A 580 14.69 -4.66 18.65
CA GLU A 580 14.64 -5.91 17.89
C GLU A 580 13.40 -5.97 16.99
N ILE A 581 13.45 -6.84 15.98
CA ILE A 581 12.32 -7.29 15.18
C ILE A 581 12.07 -8.78 15.39
N ASP A 582 10.82 -9.18 15.16
CA ASP A 582 10.36 -10.56 15.31
C ASP A 582 9.77 -11.07 13.99
N TYR A 583 10.20 -12.26 13.57
CA TYR A 583 9.78 -12.85 12.30
C TYR A 583 8.29 -13.25 12.29
N ASN A 584 7.77 -13.74 13.41
CA ASN A 584 6.36 -14.14 13.53
C ASN A 584 5.45 -12.91 13.48
N VAL A 585 5.86 -11.80 14.09
CA VAL A 585 5.18 -10.50 13.96
C VAL A 585 5.25 -9.99 12.51
N ALA A 586 6.40 -10.07 11.86
CA ALA A 586 6.54 -9.65 10.46
C ALA A 586 5.64 -10.46 9.51
N ASN A 587 5.54 -11.78 9.71
CA ASN A 587 4.61 -12.65 8.97
C ASN A 587 3.16 -12.25 9.21
N TYR A 588 2.80 -12.00 10.47
CA TYR A 588 1.44 -11.58 10.81
C TYR A 588 1.08 -10.24 10.15
N MET A 589 2.00 -9.28 10.14
CA MET A 589 1.75 -7.98 9.51
C MET A 589 1.48 -8.08 8.01
N ALA A 590 2.00 -9.09 7.30
CA ALA A 590 1.63 -9.31 5.90
C ALA A 590 0.12 -9.63 5.75
N HIS A 591 -0.46 -10.39 6.68
CA HIS A 591 -1.89 -10.69 6.71
C HIS A 591 -2.71 -9.44 7.02
N VAL A 592 -2.27 -8.64 8.01
CA VAL A 592 -2.91 -7.35 8.34
C VAL A 592 -2.97 -6.45 7.10
N LYS A 593 -1.87 -6.36 6.34
CA LYS A 593 -1.80 -5.55 5.11
C LYS A 593 -2.78 -6.06 4.04
N VAL A 594 -2.94 -7.37 3.88
CA VAL A 594 -3.92 -7.95 2.93
C VAL A 594 -5.36 -7.56 3.31
N ILE A 595 -5.72 -7.61 4.59
CA ILE A 595 -7.05 -7.18 5.06
C ILE A 595 -7.26 -5.69 4.83
N LYS A 596 -6.30 -4.85 5.26
CA LYS A 596 -6.36 -3.38 5.06
C LYS A 596 -6.51 -3.02 3.58
N ARG A 597 -5.74 -3.63 2.68
CA ARG A 597 -5.85 -3.43 1.23
C ARG A 597 -7.22 -3.83 0.69
N SER A 598 -7.72 -5.00 1.10
CA SER A 598 -9.02 -5.51 0.65
C SER A 598 -10.17 -4.61 1.09
N PHE A 599 -10.09 -4.06 2.31
CA PHE A 599 -10.99 -3.03 2.79
C PHE A 599 -10.86 -1.73 1.98
N ASN A 600 -9.63 -1.26 1.71
CA ASN A 600 -9.39 -0.05 0.93
C ASN A 600 -9.93 -0.18 -0.51
N TYR A 601 -9.84 -1.34 -1.15
CA TYR A 601 -10.47 -1.57 -2.45
C TYR A 601 -12.00 -1.43 -2.39
N LEU A 602 -12.65 -1.87 -1.31
CA LEU A 602 -14.09 -1.63 -1.12
C LEU A 602 -14.41 -0.14 -0.96
N VAL A 603 -13.56 0.62 -0.24
CA VAL A 603 -13.67 2.08 -0.15
C VAL A 603 -13.58 2.70 -1.54
N GLU A 604 -12.58 2.31 -2.34
CA GLU A 604 -12.40 2.79 -3.72
C GLU A 604 -13.62 2.49 -4.59
N GLY A 605 -14.12 1.25 -4.57
CA GLY A 605 -15.32 0.84 -5.30
C GLY A 605 -16.55 1.67 -4.90
N THR A 606 -16.69 1.97 -3.61
CA THR A 606 -17.77 2.82 -3.08
C THR A 606 -17.64 4.26 -3.56
N ILE A 607 -16.44 4.83 -3.55
CA ILE A 607 -16.18 6.19 -4.07
C ILE A 607 -16.48 6.26 -5.57
N ILE A 608 -16.09 5.24 -6.35
CA ILE A 608 -16.41 5.16 -7.78
C ILE A 608 -17.93 5.12 -7.99
N LEU A 609 -18.64 4.28 -7.23
CA LEU A 609 -20.10 4.22 -7.28
C LEU A 609 -20.74 5.58 -6.96
N MET A 610 -20.28 6.25 -5.90
CA MET A 610 -20.81 7.54 -5.46
C MET A 610 -20.43 8.70 -6.40
N GLY A 611 -19.47 8.50 -7.30
CA GLY A 611 -19.06 9.48 -8.30
C GLY A 611 -17.94 10.42 -7.84
N GLY A 612 -17.17 10.02 -6.82
CA GLY A 612 -16.10 10.82 -6.21
C GLY A 612 -16.44 11.28 -4.79
N LEU A 613 -15.47 11.96 -4.17
CA LEU A 613 -15.63 12.57 -2.84
C LEU A 613 -16.23 13.97 -2.96
N ILE A 614 -16.81 14.45 -1.85
CA ILE A 614 -17.24 15.84 -1.69
C ILE A 614 -16.31 16.59 -0.73
N ASP A 615 -16.27 17.91 -0.83
CA ASP A 615 -15.40 18.76 -0.02
C ASP A 615 -15.64 18.56 1.50
N GLY A 616 -14.55 18.36 2.23
CA GLY A 616 -14.55 18.15 3.68
C GLY A 616 -14.96 16.74 4.12
N VAL A 617 -14.93 15.75 3.22
CA VAL A 617 -15.04 14.33 3.55
C VAL A 617 -13.79 13.58 3.13
N ASP A 618 -13.12 12.99 4.11
CA ASP A 618 -11.99 12.09 3.86
C ASP A 618 -12.45 10.66 3.63
N PRO A 619 -11.81 9.92 2.71
CA PRO A 619 -12.08 8.51 2.52
C PRO A 619 -11.56 7.73 3.75
N PRO A 620 -12.33 6.76 4.29
CA PRO A 620 -11.94 6.04 5.50
C PRO A 620 -10.90 4.94 5.21
N TYR A 621 -9.77 5.30 4.60
CA TYR A 621 -8.72 4.34 4.29
C TYR A 621 -8.04 3.80 5.56
N MET A 622 -7.83 2.48 5.60
CA MET A 622 -6.97 1.85 6.58
C MET A 622 -5.51 2.04 6.16
N LEU A 623 -4.88 3.06 6.72
CA LEU A 623 -3.47 3.38 6.44
C LEU A 623 -2.51 2.44 7.19
N GLU A 624 -1.29 2.34 6.67
CA GLU A 624 -0.21 1.61 7.34
C GLU A 624 0.21 2.35 8.62
N SER A 625 0.51 1.57 9.66
CA SER A 625 0.90 2.04 10.97
C SER A 625 2.04 1.17 11.48
N ASN A 626 2.76 1.64 12.51
CA ASN A 626 3.79 0.81 13.11
C ASN A 626 3.17 -0.34 13.94
N CYS A 627 3.90 -1.44 14.10
CA CYS A 627 3.50 -2.61 14.89
C CYS A 627 4.41 -2.85 16.12
N PHE A 628 5.21 -1.85 16.52
CA PHE A 628 6.27 -2.04 17.51
C PHE A 628 5.74 -2.49 18.87
N LEU A 629 4.53 -2.08 19.27
CA LEU A 629 3.94 -2.52 20.52
C LEU A 629 3.74 -4.04 20.58
N GLY A 630 3.39 -4.68 19.46
CA GLY A 630 3.32 -6.13 19.36
C GLY A 630 4.67 -6.81 19.56
N ILE A 631 5.74 -6.21 19.06
CA ILE A 631 7.11 -6.70 19.26
C ILE A 631 7.54 -6.54 20.73
N VAL A 632 7.27 -5.37 21.32
CA VAL A 632 7.59 -5.07 22.73
C VAL A 632 6.85 -6.04 23.66
N LEU A 633 5.54 -6.22 23.48
CA LEU A 633 4.75 -7.13 24.31
C LEU A 633 5.17 -8.59 24.14
N ARG A 634 5.48 -9.02 22.91
CA ARG A 634 6.01 -10.37 22.68
C ARG A 634 7.30 -10.59 23.47
N TRP A 635 8.24 -9.63 23.38
CA TRP A 635 9.50 -9.72 24.11
C TRP A 635 9.29 -9.74 25.63
N LEU A 636 8.44 -8.85 26.15
CA LEU A 636 8.09 -8.79 27.58
C LEU A 636 7.54 -10.13 28.09
N LEU A 637 6.56 -10.69 27.39
CA LEU A 637 5.90 -11.94 27.80
C LEU A 637 6.85 -13.14 27.74
N VAL A 638 7.70 -13.22 26.71
CA VAL A 638 8.73 -14.27 26.61
C VAL A 638 9.77 -14.13 27.71
N HIS A 639 10.19 -12.89 28.01
CA HIS A 639 11.18 -12.61 29.04
C HIS A 639 10.64 -12.95 30.44
N GLU A 640 9.40 -12.55 30.74
CA GLU A 640 8.72 -12.87 32.01
C GLU A 640 8.58 -14.38 32.20
N TYR A 641 8.12 -15.10 31.17
CA TYR A 641 8.02 -16.56 31.21
C TYR A 641 9.38 -17.23 31.45
N SER A 642 10.42 -16.80 30.72
CA SER A 642 11.78 -17.36 30.86
C SER A 642 12.40 -17.03 32.22
N GLY A 643 12.06 -15.86 32.80
CA GLY A 643 12.46 -15.41 34.12
C GLY A 643 11.69 -16.07 35.27
N HIS A 644 10.62 -16.81 35.02
CA HIS A 644 10.04 -17.70 36.02
C HIS A 644 10.79 -19.04 36.12
N GLU A 645 11.56 -19.42 35.08
CA GLU A 645 12.41 -20.63 35.06
C GLU A 645 13.85 -20.37 35.61
N GLY A 646 14.22 -19.12 35.93
CA GLY A 646 15.50 -18.73 36.55
C GLY A 646 15.50 -17.29 37.12
N GLN A 647 16.45 -16.93 38.00
CA GLN A 647 16.47 -15.58 38.62
C GLN A 647 16.52 -14.44 37.58
N LEU A 648 15.51 -13.55 37.59
CA LEU A 648 15.51 -12.29 36.85
C LEU A 648 16.59 -11.35 37.41
N ASP A 649 17.56 -10.98 36.57
CA ASP A 649 18.55 -9.94 36.89
C ASP A 649 18.03 -8.58 36.38
N GLY A 650 17.39 -7.79 37.24
CA GLY A 650 17.02 -6.38 36.98
C GLY A 650 15.53 -6.05 36.94
N ASP A 651 15.21 -4.74 36.98
CA ASP A 651 13.86 -4.19 36.84
C ASP A 651 13.37 -4.30 35.38
N LEU A 652 12.22 -4.95 35.15
CA LEU A 652 11.65 -5.17 33.82
C LEU A 652 11.46 -3.86 33.05
N VAL A 653 11.10 -2.77 33.74
CA VAL A 653 10.91 -1.45 33.13
C VAL A 653 12.22 -0.93 32.53
N ASP A 654 13.32 -1.04 33.27
CA ASP A 654 14.65 -0.60 32.81
C ASP A 654 15.20 -1.49 31.71
N LEU A 655 14.96 -2.82 31.79
CA LEU A 655 15.31 -3.76 30.74
C LEU A 655 14.56 -3.46 29.43
N THR A 656 13.26 -3.16 29.49
CA THR A 656 12.47 -2.76 28.32
C THR A 656 12.99 -1.47 27.70
N ARG A 657 13.32 -0.46 28.52
CA ARG A 657 13.89 0.80 28.04
C ARG A 657 15.24 0.58 27.35
N ALA A 658 16.08 -0.29 27.90
CA ALA A 658 17.36 -0.63 27.28
C ALA A 658 17.18 -1.39 25.96
N LYS A 659 16.18 -2.29 25.89
CA LYS A 659 15.90 -3.11 24.71
C LYS A 659 15.25 -2.34 23.57
N PHE A 660 14.37 -1.39 23.89
CA PHE A 660 13.58 -0.61 22.95
C PHE A 660 13.76 0.89 23.18
N PRO A 661 14.97 1.43 22.94
CA PRO A 661 15.33 2.80 23.31
C PRO A 661 14.59 3.89 22.53
N ASN A 662 13.89 3.53 21.44
CA ASN A 662 13.12 4.46 20.61
C ASN A 662 11.69 4.72 21.12
N MET A 663 11.21 3.92 22.07
CA MET A 663 9.86 4.08 22.62
C MET A 663 9.83 5.31 23.53
N VAL A 664 8.89 6.22 23.27
CA VAL A 664 8.80 7.49 24.02
C VAL A 664 8.23 7.25 25.42
N ASP A 665 7.11 6.54 25.50
CA ASP A 665 6.44 6.21 26.76
C ASP A 665 5.79 4.83 26.67
N VAL A 666 6.57 3.81 27.03
CA VAL A 666 6.11 2.40 27.04
C VAL A 666 4.90 2.23 27.96
N LYS A 667 4.85 2.94 29.10
CA LYS A 667 3.75 2.80 30.06
C LYS A 667 2.45 3.31 29.44
N SER A 668 2.46 4.50 28.87
CA SER A 668 1.27 5.06 28.20
C SER A 668 0.80 4.20 27.03
N ASP A 669 1.73 3.64 26.24
CA ASP A 669 1.38 2.75 25.13
C ASP A 669 0.75 1.44 25.63
N LEU A 670 1.28 0.87 26.73
CA LEU A 670 0.69 -0.31 27.38
C LEU A 670 -0.69 -0.01 27.98
N GLU A 671 -0.90 1.15 28.60
CA GLU A 671 -2.22 1.57 29.12
C GLU A 671 -3.25 1.67 27.99
N ALA A 672 -2.88 2.26 26.86
CA ALA A 672 -3.72 2.32 25.67
C ALA A 672 -4.05 0.91 25.13
N PHE A 673 -3.07 0.01 25.13
CA PHE A 673 -3.29 -1.38 24.73
C PHE A 673 -4.20 -2.13 25.71
N VAL A 674 -4.05 -1.97 27.03
CA VAL A 674 -4.93 -2.59 28.02
C VAL A 674 -6.37 -2.12 27.82
N GLN A 675 -6.61 -0.82 27.59
CA GLN A 675 -7.94 -0.31 27.26
C GLN A 675 -8.50 -0.94 25.98
N PHE A 676 -7.67 -1.08 24.95
CA PHE A 676 -8.05 -1.74 23.70
C PHE A 676 -8.37 -3.23 23.91
N TRP A 677 -7.51 -3.96 24.63
CA TRP A 677 -7.70 -5.36 24.99
C TRP A 677 -9.02 -5.59 25.72
N MET A 678 -9.34 -4.75 26.72
CA MET A 678 -10.60 -4.87 27.45
C MET A 678 -11.83 -4.67 26.57
N LYS A 679 -11.81 -3.66 25.69
CA LYS A 679 -12.91 -3.45 24.72
C LYS A 679 -13.08 -4.65 23.78
N ILE A 680 -11.97 -5.21 23.30
CA ILE A 680 -11.98 -6.42 22.47
C ILE A 680 -12.55 -7.61 23.24
N SER A 681 -12.09 -7.84 24.46
CA SER A 681 -12.56 -8.96 25.28
C SER A 681 -14.06 -8.86 25.57
N VAL A 682 -14.58 -7.68 25.92
CA VAL A 682 -16.04 -7.45 26.10
C VAL A 682 -16.81 -7.73 24.79
N MET A 683 -16.26 -7.28 23.66
CA MET A 683 -16.87 -7.50 22.35
C MET A 683 -16.90 -9.00 21.98
N LEU A 684 -15.82 -9.75 22.23
CA LEU A 684 -15.72 -11.19 21.97
C LEU A 684 -16.71 -11.98 22.82
N HIS A 685 -16.80 -11.73 24.13
CA HIS A 685 -17.78 -12.37 25.02
C HIS A 685 -19.23 -12.04 24.62
N SER A 686 -19.46 -10.84 24.10
CA SER A 686 -20.77 -10.47 23.55
C SER A 686 -21.07 -11.23 22.25
N LEU A 687 -20.05 -11.49 21.43
CA LEU A 687 -20.17 -12.19 20.15
C LEU A 687 -20.32 -13.70 20.31
N GLU A 688 -19.69 -14.31 21.32
CA GLU A 688 -19.76 -15.75 21.63
C GLU A 688 -21.20 -16.24 21.79
N LYS A 689 -22.10 -15.37 22.29
CA LYS A 689 -23.54 -15.64 22.41
C LYS A 689 -24.22 -15.95 21.07
N TYR A 690 -23.58 -15.61 19.96
CA TYR A 690 -24.14 -15.73 18.61
C TYR A 690 -23.31 -16.61 17.67
N VAL A 691 -21.99 -16.67 17.86
CA VAL A 691 -21.05 -17.37 16.96
C VAL A 691 -19.99 -18.06 17.80
N HIS A 692 -19.60 -19.28 17.42
CA HIS A 692 -18.48 -19.97 18.05
C HIS A 692 -17.16 -19.24 17.77
N ILE A 693 -16.40 -18.93 18.83
CA ILE A 693 -15.11 -18.25 18.75
C ILE A 693 -14.07 -19.17 19.38
N GLU A 694 -13.27 -19.83 18.56
CA GLU A 694 -12.26 -20.79 19.02
C GLU A 694 -11.21 -20.15 19.94
N ALA A 695 -10.81 -18.92 19.64
CA ALA A 695 -9.76 -18.22 20.38
C ALA A 695 -10.17 -17.70 21.77
N ILE A 696 -11.47 -17.75 22.15
CA ILE A 696 -11.96 -17.04 23.35
C ILE A 696 -11.30 -17.54 24.64
N ALA A 697 -11.15 -18.86 24.80
CA ALA A 697 -10.47 -19.43 25.96
C ALA A 697 -8.99 -19.01 26.04
N THR A 698 -8.34 -18.81 24.89
CA THR A 698 -6.96 -18.30 24.82
C THR A 698 -6.91 -16.81 25.14
N PHE A 699 -7.92 -16.02 24.76
CA PHE A 699 -8.06 -14.62 25.20
C PHE A 699 -8.22 -14.51 26.72
N ASP A 700 -9.03 -15.37 27.34
CA ASP A 700 -9.25 -15.32 28.80
C ASP A 700 -7.97 -15.66 29.56
N ARG A 701 -7.29 -16.75 29.19
CA ARG A 701 -5.99 -17.09 29.80
C ARG A 701 -4.92 -16.05 29.48
N GLY A 702 -4.93 -15.51 28.26
CA GLY A 702 -4.03 -14.44 27.85
C GLY A 702 -4.24 -13.14 28.63
N THR A 703 -5.44 -12.89 29.14
CA THR A 703 -5.74 -11.73 29.99
C THR A 703 -4.98 -11.81 31.31
N GLU A 704 -4.91 -13.01 31.92
CA GLU A 704 -4.13 -13.21 33.15
C GLU A 704 -2.62 -13.13 32.91
N MET A 705 -2.14 -13.63 31.76
CA MET A 705 -0.73 -13.48 31.38
C MET A 705 -0.37 -12.02 31.09
N LEU A 706 -1.26 -11.26 30.45
CA LEU A 706 -1.05 -9.84 30.21
C LEU A 706 -0.99 -9.06 31.53
N ARG A 707 -1.84 -9.43 32.50
CA ARG A 707 -1.88 -8.83 33.85
C ARG A 707 -0.52 -8.90 34.53
N SER A 708 0.13 -10.07 34.53
CA SER A 708 1.43 -10.24 35.21
C SER A 708 2.52 -9.32 34.64
N VAL A 709 2.49 -9.03 33.34
CA VAL A 709 3.46 -8.13 32.70
C VAL A 709 3.14 -6.65 32.98
N VAL A 710 1.89 -6.22 32.82
CA VAL A 710 1.54 -4.80 32.91
C VAL A 710 1.58 -4.25 34.34
N GLU A 711 1.43 -5.11 35.34
CA GLU A 711 1.57 -4.74 36.76
C GLU A 711 2.98 -4.23 37.11
N HIS A 712 4.03 -4.72 36.44
CA HIS A 712 5.40 -4.20 36.58
C HIS A 712 5.52 -2.72 36.19
N PHE A 713 4.63 -2.24 35.32
CA PHE A 713 4.56 -0.83 34.89
C PHE A 713 3.58 -0.01 35.75
N GLY A 714 3.00 -0.61 36.80
CA GLY A 714 2.00 -0.01 37.67
C GLY A 714 0.66 0.22 36.96
N ILE A 715 0.31 -0.65 36.01
CA ILE A 715 -0.94 -0.61 35.26
C ILE A 715 -1.86 -1.70 35.82
N SER A 716 -3.08 -1.30 36.20
CA SER A 716 -4.11 -2.25 36.64
C SER A 716 -4.92 -2.73 35.45
N LEU A 717 -5.06 -4.05 35.29
CA LEU A 717 -5.96 -4.65 34.32
C LEU A 717 -7.30 -4.99 35.00
N PRO A 718 -8.45 -4.41 34.60
CA PRO A 718 -9.72 -4.72 35.25
C PRO A 718 -10.18 -6.14 34.96
N ASP A 719 -10.94 -6.75 35.88
CA ASP A 719 -11.62 -8.02 35.61
C ASP A 719 -12.79 -7.80 34.66
N LEU A 720 -12.97 -8.70 33.69
CA LEU A 720 -14.06 -8.66 32.70
C LEU A 720 -15.48 -8.71 33.29
N SER A 721 -15.61 -9.01 34.59
CA SER A 721 -16.87 -9.10 35.31
C SER A 721 -17.33 -7.78 35.96
N GLN A 722 -16.52 -6.71 35.84
CA GLN A 722 -16.85 -5.33 36.22
C GLN A 722 -17.06 -4.47 34.97
#